data_AF-A0A6B1IB03-F1
#
_entry.id   AF-A0A6B1IB03-F1
#
_cell.length_a   1.000
_cell.length_b   1.000
_cell.length_c   1.000
_cell.angle_alpha   90.00
_cell.angle_beta   90.00
_cell.angle_gamma   90.00
#
_symmetry.space_group_name_H-M   'P 1'
#
loop_
_entity.id
_entity.type
_entity.pdbx_description
1 polymer ?
#
loop_
_entity_poly.entity_id
_entity_poly.type
_entity_poly.pdbx_seq_one_letter_code
_entity_poly.pdbx_strand_id
1 'polypeptide(L)'
;MDGDDRPLAGRVVVGERRGGDGDRIGYWTTGDDGEFVLDADGGVDVDDVSFTVRNPAGGGDTEPVRGRDRPEGGETTLRLTVNAHSVAIHGGTEHRGMNDAACTAAGPVRSHRFHTQFPGLDPYDRDEDLLRTLGGADGEAGAPMMESPDDPVGDADTPAGYGIFGQFVDHDITFDPTSDIDRRNDPAALRNFRTPALDLDSLYRTNAEAAPFLYDHETDERKLLTGEAAAPDAEDGGGLSGLPGTDLQRNDQGVALIGDPRNDENVVVSQLQLAFVNFHNRVVDHLRGPGSDLVEEGESVLEAAQRLVRWHYQWVVRHDFLPRICDRYVLDDIEERGRQHFVPPGRTPAIPVEFGGAAYRFGHSMIRHAYDVNDEVGEVPLFPTGAGGGRNLRGGRPVPSDLVVDWSRLLDTGDGDYQPARKTEPLLAPTLFDLPISGDTSLAVRNLRRAKALGIPSGQDVAARMGYDPIRNEAFGEDSPIMKVLRAHGRGADPDSPLWYYVLAEAEYQQDGERLGAVGSRIVAETLIGLIEADETAYPNAAPDDWEPSLPQPTPTEGYTLADITEFAAEANPDGLVIHAVDAGPGSDVGDAAGDVLDESVTLRNAADDPIDLTGYVIDLDGQRGDLPGATLGPDETLTVHVGAGPETSTDHYLGRGAPVLDDEGEVVAVYGPDGERSTRRRYVG
;
A
#
# COMPACT_ATOMS: atom_id res chain seq x y z
N MET A 1 50.43 3.53 16.44
CA MET A 1 51.32 2.85 15.47
C MET A 1 51.20 1.37 15.74
N ASP A 2 50.48 0.55 15.01
CA ASP A 2 49.72 0.64 13.76
C ASP A 2 48.51 -0.31 13.97
N GLY A 3 47.32 -0.19 13.40
CA GLY A 3 46.78 0.69 12.38
C GLY A 3 45.45 0.05 11.96
N ASP A 4 44.35 0.75 12.19
CA ASP A 4 43.24 0.76 11.23
C ASP A 4 42.53 2.12 11.40
N ASP A 5 43.22 3.18 10.98
CA ASP A 5 42.65 4.53 10.84
C ASP A 5 41.84 4.58 9.54
N ARG A 6 40.79 3.75 9.45
CA ARG A 6 39.84 3.85 8.34
C ARG A 6 38.76 4.86 8.70
N PRO A 7 38.45 5.80 7.79
CA PRO A 7 37.34 6.71 7.97
C PRO A 7 36.02 5.95 8.15
N LEU A 8 35.20 6.42 9.10
CA LEU A 8 33.91 5.82 9.43
C LEU A 8 32.85 6.30 8.44
N ALA A 9 32.86 5.79 7.20
CA ALA A 9 31.84 6.10 6.20
C ALA A 9 30.48 5.48 6.54
N GLY A 10 29.38 6.21 6.29
CA GLY A 10 28.02 5.68 6.40
C GLY A 10 27.52 5.47 7.83
N ARG A 11 28.01 6.23 8.82
CA ARG A 11 27.51 6.18 10.21
C ARG A 11 26.41 7.21 10.42
N VAL A 12 25.38 6.82 11.17
CA VAL A 12 24.33 7.75 11.61
C VAL A 12 24.85 8.54 12.81
N VAL A 13 24.82 9.86 12.68
CA VAL A 13 25.16 10.80 13.74
C VAL A 13 23.89 11.50 14.19
N VAL A 14 23.56 11.36 15.46
CA VAL A 14 22.40 12.00 16.10
C VAL A 14 22.90 13.20 16.90
N GLY A 15 22.33 14.38 16.64
CA GLY A 15 22.58 15.59 17.41
C GLY A 15 21.46 15.86 18.41
N GLU A 16 21.82 16.23 19.64
CA GLU A 16 20.88 16.54 20.72
C GLU A 16 21.31 17.83 21.43
N ARG A 17 20.34 18.68 21.84
CA ARG A 17 20.66 19.92 22.57
C ARG A 17 21.11 19.62 24.00
N ARG A 18 22.25 20.18 24.41
CA ARG A 18 22.80 20.06 25.76
C ARG A 18 21.91 20.80 26.78
N GLY A 19 21.40 20.07 27.77
CA GLY A 19 20.71 20.65 28.94
C GLY A 19 19.23 20.97 28.76
N GLY A 20 18.61 20.59 27.63
CA GLY A 20 17.15 20.42 27.50
C GLY A 20 16.76 18.94 27.68
N ASP A 21 15.47 18.62 27.60
CA ASP A 21 14.88 17.26 27.73
C ASP A 21 15.30 16.26 26.63
N GLY A 22 16.45 16.46 25.96
CA GLY A 22 16.93 15.59 24.89
C GLY A 22 16.32 15.88 23.53
N ASP A 23 15.82 17.11 23.30
CA ASP A 23 15.31 17.54 21.99
C ASP A 23 16.34 17.24 20.88
N ARG A 24 15.98 16.30 20.00
CA ARG A 24 16.79 15.90 18.85
C ARG A 24 16.78 17.02 17.83
N ILE A 25 17.96 17.40 17.36
CA ILE A 25 18.12 18.52 16.41
C ILE A 25 18.34 18.06 14.97
N GLY A 26 18.59 16.77 14.74
CA GLY A 26 18.76 16.21 13.40
C GLY A 26 19.60 14.93 13.35
N TYR A 27 19.64 14.35 12.15
CA TYR A 27 20.41 13.16 11.81
C TYR A 27 21.33 13.48 10.63
N TRP A 28 22.58 13.00 10.70
CA TRP A 28 23.56 13.15 9.63
C TRP A 28 24.25 11.83 9.34
N THR A 29 24.76 11.70 8.12
CA THR A 29 25.57 10.55 7.70
C THR A 29 26.99 11.01 7.43
N THR A 30 27.98 10.28 7.95
CA THR A 30 29.39 10.53 7.64
C THR A 30 29.73 10.14 6.20
N GLY A 31 30.47 11.01 5.50
CA GLY A 31 30.99 10.75 4.15
C GLY A 31 32.11 9.70 4.14
N ASP A 32 32.65 9.41 2.96
CA ASP A 32 33.67 8.36 2.74
C ASP A 32 34.96 8.55 3.58
N ASP A 33 35.24 9.80 3.98
CA ASP A 33 36.34 10.21 4.84
C ASP A 33 35.97 10.32 6.33
N GLY A 34 34.75 9.92 6.69
CA GLY A 34 34.22 9.95 8.05
C GLY A 34 33.82 11.35 8.51
N GLU A 35 33.89 12.36 7.63
CA GLU A 35 33.47 13.73 7.92
C GLU A 35 31.98 13.93 7.62
N PHE A 36 31.35 14.84 8.36
CA PHE A 36 30.06 15.41 7.97
C PHE A 36 30.02 16.88 8.35
N VAL A 37 29.16 17.64 7.67
CA VAL A 37 29.03 19.08 7.86
C VAL A 37 27.64 19.37 8.41
N LEU A 38 27.60 20.05 9.55
CA LEU A 38 26.37 20.57 10.13
C LEU A 38 26.25 22.07 9.79
N ASP A 39 25.15 22.45 9.15
CA ASP A 39 24.75 23.84 8.94
C ASP A 39 23.55 24.13 9.83
N ALA A 40 23.72 25.05 10.80
CA ALA A 40 22.69 25.34 11.78
C ALA A 40 21.69 26.35 11.22
N ASP A 41 20.62 25.87 10.57
CA ASP A 41 19.46 26.71 10.31
C ASP A 41 18.67 26.96 11.60
N GLY A 42 18.27 28.21 11.84
CA GLY A 42 17.36 28.56 12.93
C GLY A 42 17.98 29.03 14.25
N GLY A 43 19.27 29.40 14.30
CA GLY A 43 19.84 30.14 15.43
C GLY A 43 20.24 29.29 16.66
N VAL A 44 20.47 28.00 16.48
CA VAL A 44 21.04 27.13 17.51
C VAL A 44 22.56 27.29 17.56
N ASP A 45 23.11 27.51 18.76
CA ASP A 45 24.56 27.50 18.95
C ASP A 45 25.07 26.04 18.89
N VAL A 46 25.91 25.74 17.89
CA VAL A 46 26.48 24.41 17.66
C VAL A 46 27.37 23.92 18.82
N ASP A 47 27.82 24.82 19.70
CA ASP A 47 28.59 24.47 20.90
C ASP A 47 27.71 23.84 22.00
N ASP A 48 26.39 24.06 21.93
CA ASP A 48 25.37 23.49 22.82
C ASP A 48 24.76 22.18 22.28
N VAL A 49 25.48 21.46 21.41
CA VAL A 49 25.04 20.18 20.83
C VAL A 49 25.94 19.02 21.30
N SER A 50 25.31 17.94 21.78
CA SER A 50 25.93 16.62 21.96
C SER A 50 25.67 15.73 20.75
N PHE A 51 26.65 14.91 20.38
CA PHE A 51 26.59 14.04 19.20
C PHE A 51 26.80 12.58 19.61
N THR A 52 25.97 11.69 19.07
CA THR A 52 26.09 10.24 19.21
C THR A 52 26.28 9.60 17.83
N VAL A 53 27.31 8.78 17.66
CA VAL A 53 27.65 8.13 16.38
C VAL A 53 27.35 6.64 16.49
N ARG A 54 26.53 6.10 15.59
CA ARG A 54 26.06 4.70 15.66
C ARG A 54 26.53 3.87 14.46
N ASN A 55 26.97 2.65 14.73
CA ASN A 55 27.29 1.63 13.72
C ASN A 55 26.08 0.68 13.53
N PRO A 56 25.37 0.71 12.39
CA PRO A 56 24.24 -0.19 12.16
C PRO A 56 24.62 -1.68 12.05
N ALA A 57 25.89 -2.02 11.82
CA ALA A 57 26.38 -3.41 11.71
C ALA A 57 27.01 -3.96 13.02
N GLY A 58 26.96 -3.20 14.11
CA GLY A 58 27.56 -3.56 15.40
C GLY A 58 27.06 -2.59 16.46
N GLY A 59 25.74 -2.52 16.59
CA GLY A 59 25.02 -1.54 17.38
C GLY A 59 25.59 -1.22 18.75
N GLY A 60 25.31 0.02 19.14
CA GLY A 60 25.16 0.36 20.54
C GLY A 60 26.40 0.76 21.33
N ASP A 61 27.63 0.72 20.79
CA ASP A 61 28.74 1.39 21.47
C ASP A 61 28.88 2.86 21.02
N THR A 62 28.91 3.74 22.02
CA THR A 62 29.15 5.18 21.88
C THR A 62 30.61 5.38 21.46
N GLU A 63 30.88 5.53 20.17
CA GLU A 63 32.22 5.92 19.73
C GLU A 63 32.43 7.42 20.06
N PRO A 64 33.41 7.77 20.89
CA PRO A 64 33.59 9.16 21.31
C PRO A 64 34.12 10.02 20.16
N VAL A 65 33.40 11.09 19.83
CA VAL A 65 33.89 12.15 18.94
C VAL A 65 35.21 12.70 19.49
N ARG A 66 36.31 12.54 18.74
CA ARG A 66 37.66 12.89 19.20
C ARG A 66 38.16 14.26 18.72
N GLY A 67 37.57 14.81 17.67
CA GLY A 67 37.96 16.11 17.11
C GLY A 67 36.73 16.94 16.73
N ARG A 68 36.80 18.24 17.01
CA ARG A 68 35.85 19.26 16.55
C ARG A 68 36.66 20.40 15.96
N ASP A 69 36.49 20.68 14.67
CA ASP A 69 37.17 21.79 14.00
C ASP A 69 36.17 22.68 13.29
N ARG A 70 36.41 24.00 13.33
CA ARG A 70 35.65 24.97 12.53
C ARG A 70 36.41 25.23 11.22
N PRO A 71 35.81 24.96 10.06
CA PRO A 71 36.42 25.35 8.78
C PRO A 71 36.66 26.87 8.77
N GLU A 72 37.84 27.32 8.32
CA GLU A 72 38.18 28.75 8.29
C GLU A 72 37.17 29.53 7.45
N GLY A 73 36.33 30.35 8.10
CA GLY A 73 35.37 31.26 7.46
C GLY A 73 33.88 31.00 7.75
N GLY A 74 33.51 29.91 8.44
CA GLY A 74 32.12 29.63 8.82
C GLY A 74 31.86 29.85 10.31
N GLU A 75 31.04 30.84 10.68
CA GLU A 75 30.59 31.02 12.08
C GLU A 75 29.53 29.99 12.51
N THR A 76 28.87 29.32 11.55
CA THR A 76 27.72 28.41 11.77
C THR A 76 28.00 26.94 11.44
N THR A 77 29.25 26.58 11.13
CA THR A 77 29.60 25.27 10.59
C THR A 77 30.56 24.51 11.51
N LEU A 78 30.24 23.24 11.82
CA LEU A 78 31.06 22.35 12.66
C LEU A 78 31.46 21.08 11.89
N ARG A 79 32.76 20.74 11.92
CA ARG A 79 33.30 19.48 11.37
C ARG A 79 33.70 18.53 12.49
N LEU A 80 33.32 17.27 12.39
CA LEU A 80 33.51 16.25 13.42
C LEU A 80 34.28 15.02 12.89
N THR A 81 35.17 14.45 13.71
CA THR A 81 35.98 13.25 13.37
C THR A 81 35.87 12.18 14.46
N VAL A 82 35.73 10.92 14.03
CA VAL A 82 35.41 9.76 14.90
C VAL A 82 36.29 8.55 14.53
N ASN A 83 36.78 7.77 15.51
CA ASN A 83 37.65 6.58 15.30
C ASN A 83 37.10 5.33 16.00
N ALA A 84 37.32 4.13 15.43
CA ALA A 84 36.78 2.84 15.90
C ALA A 84 37.67 2.03 16.89
N HIS A 85 37.08 1.03 17.56
CA HIS A 85 37.77 -0.14 18.13
C HIS A 85 37.56 -1.42 17.31
N SER A 86 38.65 -2.18 17.09
CA SER A 86 38.63 -3.43 16.31
C SER A 86 38.31 -4.67 17.16
N VAL A 87 37.47 -5.56 16.64
CA VAL A 87 37.44 -7.00 17.02
C VAL A 87 37.79 -7.83 15.78
N ALA A 88 38.75 -8.74 15.94
CA ALA A 88 39.24 -9.61 14.88
C ALA A 88 38.22 -10.70 14.51
N ILE A 89 37.87 -10.76 13.22
CA ILE A 89 37.15 -11.90 12.62
C ILE A 89 38.17 -12.99 12.30
N HIS A 90 37.98 -14.18 12.85
CA HIS A 90 38.71 -15.39 12.46
C HIS A 90 37.74 -16.47 11.96
N GLY A 91 38.11 -17.06 10.82
CA GLY A 91 37.24 -17.86 9.98
C GLY A 91 36.97 -19.30 10.42
N GLY A 92 35.80 -19.77 9.97
CA GLY A 92 35.58 -21.01 9.21
C GLY A 92 35.81 -22.37 9.89
N THR A 93 34.73 -23.14 10.04
CA THR A 93 34.65 -24.51 9.48
C THR A 93 33.19 -24.96 9.32
N GLU A 94 32.89 -25.62 8.20
CA GLU A 94 31.64 -26.33 7.92
C GLU A 94 31.32 -27.40 8.97
N HIS A 95 30.03 -27.58 9.28
CA HIS A 95 29.50 -28.89 9.66
C HIS A 95 28.30 -29.27 8.79
N ARG A 96 28.55 -30.19 7.85
CA ARG A 96 27.53 -31.04 7.23
C ARG A 96 26.93 -31.96 8.30
N GLY A 97 25.61 -31.99 8.39
CA GLY A 97 24.88 -32.98 9.18
C GLY A 97 23.43 -32.57 9.42
N MET A 98 22.52 -33.43 9.00
CA MET A 98 21.06 -33.41 9.18
C MET A 98 20.53 -32.85 10.52
N ASN A 99 19.42 -32.10 10.37
CA ASN A 99 18.20 -32.04 11.18
C ASN A 99 18.18 -31.36 12.58
N ASP A 100 17.08 -30.62 12.78
CA ASP A 100 16.43 -30.11 14.02
C ASP A 100 17.19 -28.96 14.75
N ALA A 101 16.61 -27.81 15.17
CA ALA A 101 15.26 -27.51 15.66
C ALA A 101 15.01 -25.98 15.93
N ALA A 102 13.89 -25.42 15.48
CA ALA A 102 13.05 -24.49 16.27
C ALA A 102 11.59 -24.82 15.96
N CYS A 103 10.74 -24.93 16.97
CA CYS A 103 9.56 -25.78 16.95
C CYS A 103 8.26 -25.03 17.30
N THR A 104 7.15 -25.35 16.62
CA THR A 104 5.81 -25.35 17.25
C THR A 104 5.77 -26.43 18.34
N ALA A 105 4.69 -26.57 19.11
CA ALA A 105 4.51 -27.73 20.02
C ALA A 105 4.68 -29.11 19.32
N ALA A 106 4.73 -29.16 17.97
CA ALA A 106 4.93 -30.34 17.14
C ALA A 106 6.24 -30.36 16.30
N GLY A 107 7.12 -29.35 16.39
CA GLY A 107 8.35 -29.25 15.58
C GLY A 107 8.40 -28.06 14.61
N PRO A 108 9.50 -27.87 13.85
CA PRO A 108 9.66 -26.75 12.91
C PRO A 108 8.59 -26.74 11.81
N VAL A 109 8.09 -25.55 11.46
CA VAL A 109 7.18 -25.44 10.32
C VAL A 109 7.98 -25.72 9.06
N ARG A 110 7.62 -26.81 8.38
CA ARG A 110 8.14 -27.19 7.07
C ARG A 110 6.97 -27.60 6.20
N SER A 111 6.46 -26.65 5.44
CA SER A 111 5.56 -26.95 4.33
C SER A 111 6.23 -26.53 3.03
N HIS A 112 5.67 -26.94 1.90
CA HIS A 112 6.04 -26.45 0.57
C HIS A 112 6.00 -24.92 0.39
N ARG A 113 5.45 -24.17 1.36
CA ARG A 113 5.14 -22.74 1.20
C ARG A 113 5.44 -21.86 2.42
N PHE A 114 5.58 -22.45 3.61
CA PHE A 114 6.08 -21.76 4.80
C PHE A 114 7.24 -22.51 5.41
N HIS A 115 8.21 -21.76 5.93
CA HIS A 115 9.32 -22.32 6.70
C HIS A 115 9.70 -21.44 7.89
N THR A 116 10.29 -22.06 8.91
CA THR A 116 10.96 -21.33 9.99
C THR A 116 12.32 -20.82 9.50
N GLN A 117 12.51 -19.50 9.48
CA GLN A 117 13.73 -18.84 8.99
C GLN A 117 14.90 -19.04 9.96
N PHE A 118 14.62 -19.02 11.26
CA PHE A 118 15.62 -19.21 12.30
C PHE A 118 15.37 -20.49 13.11
N PRO A 119 15.53 -21.68 12.50
CA PRO A 119 15.22 -22.97 13.10
C PRO A 119 16.26 -23.42 14.14
N GLY A 120 16.88 -22.50 14.87
CA GLY A 120 17.80 -22.79 15.97
C GLY A 120 17.62 -21.84 17.15
N LEU A 121 16.62 -20.96 17.09
CA LEU A 121 16.27 -20.04 18.16
C LEU A 121 15.11 -20.61 18.97
N ASP A 122 15.10 -20.34 20.27
CA ASP A 122 13.99 -20.71 21.13
C ASP A 122 12.78 -19.80 20.87
N PRO A 123 11.54 -20.34 20.84
CA PRO A 123 10.34 -19.52 20.76
C PRO A 123 10.22 -18.52 21.90
N TYR A 124 9.63 -17.34 21.64
CA TYR A 124 9.26 -16.41 22.70
C TYR A 124 8.04 -16.93 23.48
N ASP A 125 8.29 -17.79 24.47
CA ASP A 125 7.24 -18.39 25.30
C ASP A 125 7.03 -17.61 26.60
N ARG A 126 6.21 -16.57 26.53
CA ARG A 126 5.71 -15.83 27.70
C ARG A 126 4.23 -16.11 27.96
N ASP A 127 3.79 -15.81 29.18
CA ASP A 127 2.43 -16.08 29.64
C ASP A 127 1.37 -15.44 28.71
N GLU A 128 0.27 -16.15 28.50
CA GLU A 128 -0.81 -15.71 27.61
C GLU A 128 -1.51 -14.45 28.12
N ASP A 129 -1.60 -14.28 29.44
CA ASP A 129 -2.18 -13.08 30.06
C ASP A 129 -1.30 -11.85 29.83
N LEU A 130 0.02 -12.01 29.80
CA LEU A 130 0.95 -10.92 29.45
C LEU A 130 0.72 -10.44 28.02
N LEU A 131 0.61 -11.36 27.06
CA LEU A 131 0.35 -11.03 25.65
C LEU A 131 -1.03 -10.40 25.46
N ARG A 132 -2.03 -10.84 26.23
CA ARG A 132 -3.37 -10.22 26.25
C ARG A 132 -3.33 -8.80 26.79
N THR A 133 -2.60 -8.55 27.88
CA THR A 133 -2.45 -7.20 28.43
C THR A 133 -1.74 -6.29 27.42
N LEU A 134 -0.65 -6.76 26.79
CA LEU A 134 0.05 -5.98 25.78
C LEU A 134 -0.85 -5.62 24.59
N GLY A 135 -1.60 -6.59 24.09
CA GLY A 135 -2.49 -6.40 22.95
C GLY A 135 -3.83 -5.73 23.27
N GLY A 136 -4.17 -5.45 24.53
CA GLY A 136 -5.46 -4.86 24.90
C GLY A 136 -6.65 -5.77 24.58
N ALA A 137 -6.88 -6.79 25.42
CA ALA A 137 -8.07 -7.63 25.29
C ALA A 137 -9.37 -6.81 25.47
N ASP A 138 -10.45 -7.24 24.82
CA ASP A 138 -11.81 -6.69 24.98
C ASP A 138 -11.96 -5.18 24.72
N GLY A 139 -11.10 -4.59 23.88
CA GLY A 139 -11.21 -3.17 23.50
C GLY A 139 -10.94 -2.20 24.64
N GLU A 140 -10.18 -2.60 25.66
CA GLU A 140 -9.90 -1.77 26.84
C GLU A 140 -9.29 -0.41 26.45
N ALA A 141 -9.98 0.67 26.82
CA ALA A 141 -9.49 2.02 26.65
C ALA A 141 -8.16 2.20 27.41
N GLY A 142 -7.13 2.67 26.72
CA GLY A 142 -5.78 2.80 27.28
C GLY A 142 -4.97 1.50 27.29
N ALA A 143 -5.31 0.54 26.41
CA ALA A 143 -4.46 -0.61 26.15
C ALA A 143 -3.02 -0.17 25.80
N PRO A 144 -1.99 -0.92 26.22
CA PRO A 144 -0.59 -0.49 26.06
C PRO A 144 -0.19 -0.15 24.63
N MET A 145 -0.62 -0.96 23.65
CA MET A 145 -0.34 -0.72 22.23
C MET A 145 -1.41 0.15 21.53
N MET A 146 -2.36 0.72 22.25
CA MET A 146 -3.37 1.62 21.67
C MET A 146 -2.85 3.06 21.76
N GLU A 147 -2.88 3.78 20.65
CA GLU A 147 -2.52 5.21 20.68
C GLU A 147 -3.47 6.02 21.57
N SER A 148 -2.95 7.11 22.15
CA SER A 148 -3.74 8.01 22.97
C SER A 148 -4.43 9.05 22.08
N PRO A 149 -5.70 9.40 22.32
CA PRO A 149 -6.32 10.55 21.66
C PRO A 149 -5.60 11.87 21.93
N ASP A 150 -4.91 11.98 23.06
CA ASP A 150 -4.15 13.18 23.47
C ASP A 150 -2.74 13.22 22.86
N ASP A 151 -2.26 12.10 22.33
CA ASP A 151 -0.91 11.92 21.77
C ASP A 151 -0.98 10.88 20.63
N PRO A 152 -1.58 11.26 19.48
CA PRO A 152 -1.75 10.35 18.35
C PRO A 152 -0.40 10.10 17.65
N VAL A 153 -0.27 8.92 17.04
CA VAL A 153 0.90 8.62 16.20
C VAL A 153 0.99 9.62 15.06
N GLY A 154 2.20 10.13 14.80
CA GLY A 154 2.46 11.12 13.77
C GLY A 154 2.36 10.59 12.34
N ASP A 155 2.43 11.53 11.40
CA ASP A 155 2.49 11.25 9.96
C ASP A 155 3.92 10.92 9.54
N ALA A 156 4.06 9.96 8.62
CA ALA A 156 5.32 9.60 7.96
C ALA A 156 5.43 10.26 6.59
N ASP A 157 6.65 10.38 6.06
CA ASP A 157 6.89 10.90 4.70
C ASP A 157 6.27 9.98 3.62
N THR A 158 6.08 8.69 3.93
CA THR A 158 5.54 7.70 3.01
C THR A 158 4.05 7.96 2.73
N PRO A 159 3.60 8.01 1.45
CA PRO A 159 2.19 8.17 1.12
C PRO A 159 1.31 7.03 1.67
N ALA A 160 0.08 7.37 2.07
CA ALA A 160 -0.88 6.43 2.68
C ALA A 160 -1.20 5.23 1.78
N GLY A 161 -1.14 5.41 0.45
CA GLY A 161 -1.34 4.36 -0.53
C GLY A 161 -0.36 3.19 -0.39
N TYR A 162 0.86 3.40 0.13
CA TYR A 162 1.82 2.30 0.32
C TYR A 162 1.47 1.36 1.47
N GLY A 163 0.70 1.81 2.47
CA GLY A 163 0.13 0.91 3.49
C GLY A 163 -0.86 -0.07 2.87
N ILE A 164 -1.68 0.42 1.92
CA ILE A 164 -2.65 -0.37 1.15
C ILE A 164 -1.93 -1.28 0.14
N PHE A 165 -0.90 -0.76 -0.54
CA PHE A 165 -0.08 -1.56 -1.44
C PHE A 165 0.65 -2.69 -0.71
N GLY A 166 1.15 -2.46 0.50
CA GLY A 166 1.72 -3.52 1.34
C GLY A 166 0.73 -4.65 1.64
N GLN A 167 -0.55 -4.32 1.86
CA GLN A 167 -1.63 -5.29 2.00
C GLN A 167 -1.89 -6.06 0.69
N PHE A 168 -1.93 -5.36 -0.45
CA PHE A 168 -2.09 -5.97 -1.77
C PHE A 168 -0.95 -6.97 -2.08
N VAL A 169 0.29 -6.60 -1.75
CA VAL A 169 1.47 -7.49 -1.84
C VAL A 169 1.31 -8.69 -0.92
N ASP A 170 0.89 -8.52 0.34
CA ASP A 170 0.63 -9.66 1.25
C ASP A 170 -0.37 -10.62 0.62
N HIS A 171 -1.46 -10.09 0.06
CA HIS A 171 -2.50 -10.90 -0.54
C HIS A 171 -1.94 -11.73 -1.70
N ASP A 172 -1.08 -11.16 -2.54
CA ASP A 172 -0.45 -11.89 -3.65
C ASP A 172 0.39 -13.08 -3.18
N ILE A 173 1.23 -12.91 -2.16
CA ILE A 173 2.15 -13.98 -1.73
C ILE A 173 1.56 -14.93 -0.68
N THR A 174 0.57 -14.53 0.12
CA THR A 174 0.03 -15.30 1.26
C THR A 174 -1.47 -15.64 1.11
N PHE A 175 -1.88 -16.43 0.12
CA PHE A 175 -3.29 -16.85 0.04
C PHE A 175 -3.63 -18.08 0.89
N ASP A 176 -4.63 -17.93 1.75
CA ASP A 176 -5.24 -19.05 2.48
C ASP A 176 -6.78 -19.04 2.28
N PRO A 177 -7.32 -19.86 1.35
CA PRO A 177 -8.75 -20.00 1.04
C PRO A 177 -9.55 -20.65 2.18
N THR A 178 -8.93 -21.00 3.31
CA THR A 178 -9.71 -21.35 4.50
C THR A 178 -10.25 -20.07 5.14
N SER A 179 -11.34 -19.56 4.56
CA SER A 179 -12.12 -18.46 5.12
C SER A 179 -12.59 -18.79 6.54
N ASP A 180 -12.42 -17.80 7.40
CA ASP A 180 -13.17 -17.52 8.63
C ASP A 180 -13.01 -18.42 9.87
N ILE A 181 -12.71 -17.71 10.97
CA ILE A 181 -13.27 -17.90 12.32
C ILE A 181 -12.91 -19.21 13.08
N ASP A 182 -12.46 -20.28 12.43
CA ASP A 182 -12.31 -21.60 13.06
C ASP A 182 -10.88 -22.12 13.25
N ARG A 183 -9.83 -21.31 13.00
CA ARG A 183 -8.45 -21.65 13.41
C ARG A 183 -8.07 -21.06 14.76
N ARG A 184 -8.93 -21.26 15.77
CA ARG A 184 -8.46 -21.24 17.15
C ARG A 184 -7.52 -22.44 17.34
N ASN A 185 -6.21 -22.17 17.31
CA ASN A 185 -5.14 -23.01 17.84
C ASN A 185 -4.66 -24.25 17.04
N ASP A 186 -4.68 -24.25 15.70
CA ASP A 186 -3.94 -25.29 14.95
C ASP A 186 -2.79 -24.72 14.08
N PRO A 187 -1.55 -24.69 14.60
CA PRO A 187 -0.33 -24.37 13.83
C PRO A 187 -0.08 -25.31 12.64
N ALA A 188 -0.64 -26.52 12.63
CA ALA A 188 -0.50 -27.49 11.55
C ALA A 188 -1.43 -27.20 10.35
N ALA A 189 -2.34 -26.23 10.48
CA ALA A 189 -3.29 -25.84 9.44
C ALA A 189 -2.81 -24.65 8.58
N LEU A 190 -1.52 -24.30 8.61
CA LEU A 190 -0.93 -23.34 7.66
C LEU A 190 -0.83 -23.97 6.27
N ARG A 191 -1.92 -23.87 5.50
CA ARG A 191 -1.92 -24.17 4.07
C ARG A 191 -1.99 -22.84 3.33
N ASN A 192 -0.85 -22.35 2.83
CA ASN A 192 -0.89 -21.38 1.74
C ASN A 192 -1.34 -22.14 0.47
N PHE A 193 -2.26 -21.58 -0.32
CA PHE A 193 -2.73 -22.17 -1.58
C PHE A 193 -2.28 -21.35 -2.80
N ARG A 194 -1.51 -20.26 -2.61
CA ARG A 194 -0.74 -19.57 -3.66
C ARG A 194 0.73 -19.97 -3.79
N THR A 195 1.26 -19.79 -5.00
CA THR A 195 2.71 -19.83 -5.23
C THR A 195 3.34 -18.72 -4.39
N PRO A 196 4.43 -18.99 -3.65
CA PRO A 196 5.19 -17.94 -2.99
C PRO A 196 6.00 -17.19 -4.06
N ALA A 197 5.32 -16.38 -4.86
CA ALA A 197 5.87 -15.58 -5.95
C ALA A 197 5.06 -14.29 -6.10
N LEU A 198 5.69 -13.25 -6.64
CA LEU A 198 5.07 -11.96 -6.96
C LEU A 198 4.60 -11.99 -8.41
N ASP A 199 3.64 -12.86 -8.69
CA ASP A 199 3.16 -13.20 -10.04
C ASP A 199 1.75 -12.66 -10.35
N LEU A 200 1.18 -11.88 -9.42
CA LEU A 200 -0.18 -11.36 -9.53
C LEU A 200 -1.22 -12.47 -9.69
N ASP A 201 -1.07 -13.64 -9.04
CA ASP A 201 -2.15 -14.65 -8.95
C ASP A 201 -3.41 -14.07 -8.30
N SER A 202 -3.28 -13.03 -7.47
CA SER A 202 -4.40 -12.20 -6.99
C SER A 202 -5.22 -11.53 -8.08
N LEU A 203 -4.60 -11.21 -9.22
CA LEU A 203 -5.22 -10.58 -10.38
C LEU A 203 -5.60 -11.62 -11.44
N TYR A 204 -4.67 -12.48 -11.83
CA TYR A 204 -4.81 -13.37 -12.98
C TYR A 204 -5.25 -14.79 -12.65
N ARG A 205 -5.19 -15.19 -11.37
CA ARG A 205 -5.21 -16.61 -10.97
C ARG A 205 -4.15 -17.39 -11.76
N THR A 206 -4.42 -18.68 -12.03
CA THR A 206 -3.51 -19.54 -12.78
C THR A 206 -3.36 -19.14 -14.25
N ASN A 207 -4.45 -18.79 -14.95
CA ASN A 207 -4.49 -18.24 -16.33
C ASN A 207 -5.93 -17.97 -16.81
N ALA A 208 -6.07 -17.37 -17.99
CA ALA A 208 -7.36 -17.07 -18.64
C ALA A 208 -8.23 -18.31 -18.92
N GLU A 209 -7.63 -19.48 -19.20
CA GLU A 209 -8.40 -20.72 -19.42
C GLU A 209 -9.02 -21.27 -18.13
N ALA A 210 -8.31 -21.14 -17.01
CA ALA A 210 -8.73 -21.63 -15.69
C ALA A 210 -9.68 -20.66 -14.98
N ALA A 211 -9.58 -19.36 -15.27
CA ALA A 211 -10.43 -18.33 -14.71
C ALA A 211 -11.05 -17.43 -15.80
N PRO A 212 -11.82 -18.00 -16.76
CA PRO A 212 -12.37 -17.24 -17.87
C PRO A 212 -13.34 -16.16 -17.40
N PHE A 213 -13.98 -16.34 -16.24
CA PHE A 213 -14.89 -15.36 -15.65
C PHE A 213 -14.22 -14.03 -15.23
N LEU A 214 -12.90 -13.92 -15.30
CA LEU A 214 -12.16 -12.68 -15.06
C LEU A 214 -11.98 -11.83 -16.33
N TYR A 215 -12.19 -12.40 -17.52
CA TYR A 215 -11.88 -11.78 -18.81
C TYR A 215 -13.15 -11.37 -19.56
N ASP A 216 -13.04 -10.32 -20.39
CA ASP A 216 -14.15 -9.78 -21.18
C ASP A 216 -14.35 -10.60 -22.47
N HIS A 217 -15.33 -11.51 -22.47
CA HIS A 217 -15.66 -12.32 -23.64
C HIS A 217 -16.59 -11.63 -24.65
N GLU A 218 -17.08 -10.43 -24.33
CA GLU A 218 -18.00 -9.69 -25.21
C GLU A 218 -17.23 -8.72 -26.11
N THR A 219 -16.26 -7.99 -25.56
CA THR A 219 -15.54 -6.94 -26.28
C THR A 219 -14.13 -7.37 -26.68
N ASP A 220 -13.35 -7.90 -25.74
CA ASP A 220 -11.95 -8.27 -25.96
C ASP A 220 -11.46 -9.30 -24.93
N GLU A 221 -11.33 -10.58 -25.33
CA GLU A 221 -10.93 -11.69 -24.45
C GLU A 221 -9.52 -11.53 -23.85
N ARG A 222 -8.74 -10.54 -24.30
CA ARG A 222 -7.43 -10.19 -23.74
C ARG A 222 -7.55 -9.23 -22.56
N LYS A 223 -8.69 -8.57 -22.35
CA LYS A 223 -8.93 -7.63 -21.26
C LYS A 223 -9.63 -8.31 -20.09
N LEU A 224 -9.37 -7.79 -18.89
CA LEU A 224 -10.04 -8.15 -17.66
C LEU A 224 -11.35 -7.36 -17.50
N LEU A 225 -12.35 -7.99 -16.88
CA LEU A 225 -13.66 -7.38 -16.62
C LEU A 225 -13.58 -6.27 -15.58
N THR A 226 -14.29 -5.19 -15.86
CA THR A 226 -14.48 -4.04 -14.96
C THR A 226 -15.97 -3.76 -14.78
N GLY A 227 -16.35 -3.31 -13.58
CA GLY A 227 -17.70 -2.84 -13.29
C GLY A 227 -17.82 -1.32 -13.35
N GLU A 228 -18.94 -0.84 -12.82
CA GLU A 228 -19.27 0.58 -12.66
C GLU A 228 -19.58 0.80 -11.17
N ALA A 229 -19.05 1.86 -10.58
CA ALA A 229 -19.42 2.25 -9.23
C ALA A 229 -20.92 2.52 -9.14
N ALA A 230 -21.56 2.10 -8.06
CA ALA A 230 -22.98 2.30 -7.85
C ALA A 230 -23.29 3.79 -7.63
N ALA A 231 -24.50 4.21 -7.97
CA ALA A 231 -24.99 5.52 -7.54
C ALA A 231 -24.92 5.61 -6.00
N PRO A 232 -24.58 6.77 -5.43
CA PRO A 232 -24.56 6.95 -4.00
C PRO A 232 -25.97 6.79 -3.43
N ASP A 233 -26.09 6.27 -2.21
CA ASP A 233 -27.36 6.22 -1.47
C ASP A 233 -27.77 7.66 -1.11
N ALA A 234 -28.51 8.35 -1.98
CA ALA A 234 -28.94 9.73 -1.77
C ALA A 234 -30.20 9.78 -0.87
N GLU A 235 -30.14 10.47 0.27
CA GLU A 235 -31.34 10.82 1.05
C GLU A 235 -32.19 11.92 0.36
N ASP A 236 -31.62 12.65 -0.61
CA ASP A 236 -32.17 13.88 -1.21
C ASP A 236 -32.35 13.81 -2.75
N GLY A 237 -32.69 12.64 -3.30
CA GLY A 237 -33.10 12.46 -4.69
C GLY A 237 -31.96 12.22 -5.68
N GLY A 238 -32.01 11.09 -6.37
CA GLY A 238 -31.18 10.76 -7.53
C GLY A 238 -29.67 10.57 -7.29
N GLY A 239 -29.05 9.66 -8.03
CA GLY A 239 -27.60 9.47 -8.04
C GLY A 239 -27.10 8.88 -9.36
N LEU A 240 -25.88 9.26 -9.75
CA LEU A 240 -25.23 8.70 -10.93
C LEU A 240 -24.25 7.60 -10.55
N SER A 241 -24.31 6.48 -11.27
CA SER A 241 -23.25 5.50 -11.26
C SER A 241 -21.92 6.11 -11.73
N GLY A 242 -20.82 5.47 -11.34
CA GLY A 242 -19.53 5.76 -11.93
C GLY A 242 -19.45 5.35 -13.40
N LEU A 243 -18.33 5.70 -14.02
CA LEU A 243 -17.99 5.28 -15.39
C LEU A 243 -17.62 3.79 -15.43
N PRO A 244 -17.64 3.12 -16.60
CA PRO A 244 -16.99 1.82 -16.74
C PRO A 244 -15.54 1.87 -16.25
N GLY A 245 -15.10 0.89 -15.47
CA GLY A 245 -13.76 0.92 -14.90
C GLY A 245 -13.63 1.64 -13.56
N THR A 246 -14.73 2.02 -12.90
CA THR A 246 -14.74 2.68 -11.58
C THR A 246 -15.09 1.77 -10.39
N ASP A 247 -15.51 0.53 -10.64
CA ASP A 247 -15.56 -0.53 -9.62
C ASP A 247 -15.11 -1.86 -10.23
N LEU A 248 -14.81 -2.83 -9.39
CA LEU A 248 -14.62 -4.22 -9.79
C LEU A 248 -15.90 -4.77 -10.41
N GLN A 249 -15.77 -5.70 -11.36
CA GLN A 249 -16.94 -6.43 -11.84
C GLN A 249 -17.56 -7.20 -10.67
N ARG A 250 -18.86 -7.00 -10.44
CA ARG A 250 -19.63 -7.67 -9.38
C ARG A 250 -20.72 -8.55 -9.96
N ASN A 251 -21.12 -9.58 -9.22
CA ASN A 251 -22.33 -10.33 -9.55
C ASN A 251 -23.60 -9.57 -9.11
N ASP A 252 -24.76 -10.16 -9.38
CA ASP A 252 -26.08 -9.63 -9.01
C ASP A 252 -26.30 -9.47 -7.50
N GLN A 253 -25.46 -10.10 -6.68
CA GLN A 253 -25.46 -9.99 -5.22
C GLN A 253 -24.43 -8.99 -4.69
N GLY A 254 -23.73 -8.25 -5.57
CA GLY A 254 -22.73 -7.24 -5.20
C GLY A 254 -21.35 -7.80 -4.82
N VAL A 255 -21.10 -9.09 -5.05
CA VAL A 255 -19.82 -9.75 -4.75
C VAL A 255 -18.83 -9.54 -5.90
N ALA A 256 -17.63 -9.04 -5.59
CA ALA A 256 -16.57 -8.83 -6.56
C ALA A 256 -16.09 -10.16 -7.19
N LEU A 257 -15.95 -10.17 -8.52
CA LEU A 257 -15.42 -11.27 -9.31
C LEU A 257 -13.90 -11.12 -9.45
N ILE A 258 -13.16 -11.55 -8.43
CA ILE A 258 -11.71 -11.34 -8.33
C ILE A 258 -10.91 -12.58 -7.94
N GLY A 259 -9.59 -12.51 -8.17
CA GLY A 259 -8.64 -13.56 -7.85
C GLY A 259 -8.36 -13.74 -6.36
N ASP A 260 -8.54 -12.72 -5.52
CA ASP A 260 -8.49 -12.85 -4.06
C ASP A 260 -9.65 -12.09 -3.43
N PRO A 261 -10.61 -12.74 -2.75
CA PRO A 261 -11.71 -12.02 -2.10
C PRO A 261 -11.23 -11.03 -1.03
N ARG A 262 -10.01 -11.19 -0.48
CA ARG A 262 -9.44 -10.23 0.48
C ARG A 262 -9.14 -8.87 -0.15
N ASN A 263 -8.99 -8.81 -1.48
CA ASN A 263 -8.86 -7.56 -2.21
C ASN A 263 -10.19 -6.79 -2.32
N ASP A 264 -11.28 -7.24 -1.68
CA ASP A 264 -12.53 -6.50 -1.53
C ASP A 264 -12.91 -6.25 -0.05
N GLU A 265 -11.95 -6.33 0.90
CA GLU A 265 -12.21 -6.11 2.33
C GLU A 265 -12.54 -4.65 2.68
N ASN A 266 -11.91 -3.71 1.98
CA ASN A 266 -12.15 -2.27 2.07
C ASN A 266 -12.09 -1.63 0.68
N VAL A 267 -12.74 -0.49 0.52
CA VAL A 267 -12.87 0.23 -0.77
C VAL A 267 -11.50 0.61 -1.32
N VAL A 268 -10.54 1.01 -0.48
CA VAL A 268 -9.23 1.46 -0.96
C VAL A 268 -8.43 0.29 -1.57
N VAL A 269 -8.47 -0.89 -0.95
CA VAL A 269 -7.85 -2.10 -1.52
C VAL A 269 -8.59 -2.57 -2.78
N SER A 270 -9.93 -2.49 -2.81
CA SER A 270 -10.70 -2.90 -4.00
C SER A 270 -10.46 -1.99 -5.20
N GLN A 271 -10.31 -0.69 -4.96
CA GLN A 271 -9.93 0.28 -5.97
C GLN A 271 -8.47 0.10 -6.41
N LEU A 272 -7.58 -0.42 -5.55
CA LEU A 272 -6.20 -0.75 -5.96
C LEU A 272 -6.16 -1.99 -6.85
N GLN A 273 -6.94 -3.02 -6.50
CA GLN A 273 -7.17 -4.18 -7.37
C GLN A 273 -7.71 -3.73 -8.73
N LEU A 274 -8.66 -2.80 -8.74
CA LEU A 274 -9.22 -2.23 -9.97
C LEU A 274 -8.16 -1.44 -10.76
N ALA A 275 -7.29 -0.66 -10.10
CA ALA A 275 -6.20 0.04 -10.76
C ALA A 275 -5.26 -0.94 -11.50
N PHE A 276 -4.93 -2.10 -10.91
CA PHE A 276 -4.17 -3.14 -11.60
C PHE A 276 -4.94 -3.83 -12.74
N VAL A 277 -6.26 -3.98 -12.62
CA VAL A 277 -7.13 -4.45 -13.73
C VAL A 277 -7.11 -3.46 -14.89
N ASN A 278 -7.30 -2.17 -14.60
CA ASN A 278 -7.27 -1.09 -15.59
C ASN A 278 -5.88 -0.94 -16.21
N PHE A 279 -4.82 -1.06 -15.42
CA PHE A 279 -3.44 -1.08 -15.89
C PHE A 279 -3.22 -2.20 -16.92
N HIS A 280 -3.65 -3.43 -16.62
CA HIS A 280 -3.59 -4.53 -17.59
C HIS A 280 -4.34 -4.20 -18.88
N ASN A 281 -5.57 -3.72 -18.78
CA ASN A 281 -6.40 -3.37 -19.93
C ASN A 281 -5.73 -2.28 -20.79
N ARG A 282 -5.10 -1.30 -20.16
CA ARG A 282 -4.38 -0.23 -20.85
C ARG A 282 -3.09 -0.72 -21.50
N VAL A 283 -2.37 -1.64 -20.85
CA VAL A 283 -1.20 -2.29 -21.46
C VAL A 283 -1.62 -3.07 -22.71
N VAL A 284 -2.75 -3.79 -22.69
CA VAL A 284 -3.29 -4.44 -23.89
C VAL A 284 -3.51 -3.45 -25.03
N ASP A 285 -4.11 -2.29 -24.75
CA ASP A 285 -4.31 -1.24 -25.76
C ASP A 285 -2.99 -0.66 -26.28
N HIS A 286 -2.06 -0.39 -25.37
CA HIS A 286 -0.73 0.12 -25.70
C HIS A 286 0.03 -0.84 -26.63
N LEU A 287 0.02 -2.14 -26.32
CA LEU A 287 0.66 -3.19 -27.13
C LEU A 287 -0.01 -3.40 -28.49
N ARG A 288 -1.27 -2.99 -28.66
CA ARG A 288 -1.95 -3.00 -29.96
C ARG A 288 -1.65 -1.75 -30.80
N GLY A 289 -1.05 -0.73 -30.20
CA GLY A 289 -0.75 0.55 -30.84
C GLY A 289 0.72 0.95 -30.62
N PRO A 290 0.99 2.05 -29.87
CA PRO A 290 2.33 2.62 -29.74
C PRO A 290 3.41 1.67 -29.19
N GLY A 291 3.02 0.70 -28.36
CA GLY A 291 3.91 -0.28 -27.73
C GLY A 291 4.01 -1.62 -28.47
N SER A 292 3.55 -1.71 -29.72
CA SER A 292 3.54 -2.98 -30.46
C SER A 292 4.90 -3.66 -30.61
N ASP A 293 6.00 -2.90 -30.56
CA ASP A 293 7.37 -3.43 -30.57
C ASP A 293 7.79 -4.12 -29.26
N LEU A 294 7.00 -4.00 -28.18
CA LEU A 294 7.24 -4.69 -26.90
C LEU A 294 6.69 -6.13 -26.86
N VAL A 295 5.95 -6.55 -27.89
CA VAL A 295 5.46 -7.92 -28.06
C VAL A 295 6.54 -8.78 -28.70
N GLU A 296 6.95 -9.86 -28.04
CA GLU A 296 8.05 -10.71 -28.51
C GLU A 296 7.64 -11.62 -29.67
N GLU A 297 8.62 -12.13 -30.43
CA GLU A 297 8.35 -13.03 -31.57
C GLU A 297 7.68 -14.33 -31.08
N GLY A 298 6.45 -14.57 -31.52
CA GLY A 298 5.66 -15.75 -31.15
C GLY A 298 4.84 -15.59 -29.87
N GLU A 299 4.90 -14.43 -29.22
CA GLU A 299 4.11 -14.07 -28.04
C GLU A 299 2.77 -13.44 -28.48
N SER A 300 1.68 -13.78 -27.79
CA SER A 300 0.40 -13.09 -27.95
C SER A 300 0.35 -11.77 -27.17
N VAL A 301 -0.53 -10.85 -27.56
CA VAL A 301 -0.72 -9.58 -26.83
C VAL A 301 -1.09 -9.80 -25.36
N LEU A 302 -1.87 -10.85 -25.06
CA LEU A 302 -2.24 -11.17 -23.67
C LEU A 302 -1.02 -11.63 -22.86
N GLU A 303 -0.20 -12.52 -23.41
CA GLU A 303 1.03 -12.99 -22.76
C GLU A 303 1.99 -11.81 -22.52
N ALA A 304 2.20 -10.96 -23.52
CA ALA A 304 3.01 -9.75 -23.42
C ALA A 304 2.48 -8.78 -22.35
N ALA A 305 1.15 -8.57 -22.29
CA ALA A 305 0.53 -7.71 -21.29
C ALA A 305 0.74 -8.27 -19.87
N GLN A 306 0.49 -9.57 -19.66
CA GLN A 306 0.69 -10.18 -18.35
C GLN A 306 2.18 -10.16 -17.93
N ARG A 307 3.11 -10.39 -18.86
CA ARG A 307 4.56 -10.29 -18.61
C ARG A 307 4.94 -8.88 -18.16
N LEU A 308 4.58 -7.87 -18.95
CA LEU A 308 4.93 -6.47 -18.64
C LEU A 308 4.28 -6.01 -17.33
N VAL A 309 3.01 -6.34 -17.09
CA VAL A 309 2.33 -5.97 -15.84
C VAL A 309 3.02 -6.60 -14.63
N ARG A 310 3.40 -7.89 -14.69
CA ARG A 310 4.16 -8.54 -13.62
C ARG A 310 5.53 -7.91 -13.42
N TRP A 311 6.26 -7.62 -14.49
CA TRP A 311 7.59 -7.01 -14.39
C TRP A 311 7.54 -5.60 -13.77
N HIS A 312 6.57 -4.77 -14.16
CA HIS A 312 6.39 -3.43 -13.57
C HIS A 312 5.93 -3.52 -12.11
N TYR A 313 5.04 -4.47 -11.76
CA TYR A 313 4.68 -4.74 -10.37
C TYR A 313 5.88 -5.15 -9.52
N GLN A 314 6.68 -6.11 -10.00
CA GLN A 314 7.89 -6.57 -9.31
C GLN A 314 8.94 -5.45 -9.18
N TRP A 315 9.06 -4.60 -10.20
CA TRP A 315 9.90 -3.41 -10.18
C TRP A 315 9.45 -2.45 -9.07
N VAL A 316 8.17 -2.06 -9.05
CA VAL A 316 7.61 -1.18 -8.02
C VAL A 316 7.79 -1.79 -6.62
N VAL A 317 7.59 -3.10 -6.45
CA VAL A 317 7.85 -3.76 -5.16
C VAL A 317 9.31 -3.58 -4.71
N ARG A 318 10.28 -3.80 -5.59
CA ARG A 318 11.71 -3.75 -5.23
C ARG A 318 12.28 -2.34 -5.14
N HIS A 319 11.91 -1.46 -6.06
CA HIS A 319 12.58 -0.18 -6.29
C HIS A 319 11.79 1.03 -5.81
N ASP A 320 10.54 0.85 -5.41
CA ASP A 320 9.69 1.94 -4.92
C ASP A 320 9.11 1.63 -3.53
N PHE A 321 8.43 0.49 -3.36
CA PHE A 321 7.89 0.07 -2.06
C PHE A 321 8.97 -0.24 -1.02
N LEU A 322 9.92 -1.13 -1.31
CA LEU A 322 10.98 -1.46 -0.35
C LEU A 322 11.78 -0.21 0.07
N PRO A 323 12.22 0.70 -0.83
CA PRO A 323 12.90 1.93 -0.47
C PRO A 323 12.04 2.98 0.22
N ARG A 324 10.74 2.77 0.42
CA ARG A 324 9.88 3.59 1.30
C ARG A 324 9.68 2.94 2.67
N ILE A 325 9.61 1.62 2.72
CA ILE A 325 9.32 0.86 3.93
C ILE A 325 10.57 0.48 4.73
N CYS A 326 11.66 0.11 4.06
CA CYS A 326 12.84 -0.45 4.70
C CYS A 326 13.93 0.60 4.93
N ASP A 327 14.78 0.32 5.91
CA ASP A 327 16.06 0.98 6.14
C ASP A 327 16.92 0.88 4.87
N ARG A 328 17.31 2.05 4.34
CA ARG A 328 18.09 2.15 3.09
C ARG A 328 19.45 1.46 3.18
N TYR A 329 20.12 1.49 4.33
CA TYR A 329 21.39 0.81 4.52
C TYR A 329 21.23 -0.71 4.46
N VAL A 330 20.13 -1.24 5.00
CA VAL A 330 19.84 -2.67 4.88
C VAL A 330 19.58 -3.06 3.42
N LEU A 331 18.88 -2.22 2.66
CA LEU A 331 18.66 -2.44 1.23
C LEU A 331 19.98 -2.41 0.45
N ASP A 332 20.79 -1.37 0.64
CA ASP A 332 22.09 -1.23 -0.01
C ASP A 332 23.00 -2.43 0.31
N ASP A 333 23.01 -2.92 1.56
CA ASP A 333 23.76 -4.11 1.94
C ASP A 333 23.25 -5.39 1.25
N ILE A 334 21.94 -5.55 1.05
CA ILE A 334 21.38 -6.68 0.30
C ILE A 334 21.79 -6.60 -1.17
N GLU A 335 21.73 -5.42 -1.79
CA GLU A 335 22.13 -5.21 -3.18
C GLU A 335 23.64 -5.46 -3.37
N GLU A 336 24.48 -4.99 -2.45
CA GLU A 336 25.94 -5.16 -2.53
C GLU A 336 26.43 -6.57 -2.19
N ARG A 337 25.84 -7.20 -1.17
CA ARG A 337 26.36 -8.45 -0.56
C ARG A 337 25.45 -9.66 -0.77
N GLY A 338 24.29 -9.45 -1.37
CA GLY A 338 23.24 -10.45 -1.53
C GLY A 338 22.50 -10.75 -0.22
N ARG A 339 21.47 -11.57 -0.34
CA ARG A 339 20.65 -12.07 0.78
C ARG A 339 21.46 -13.03 1.66
N GLN A 340 21.32 -12.92 2.98
CA GLN A 340 22.06 -13.72 3.96
C GLN A 340 21.18 -14.69 4.77
N HIS A 341 19.90 -14.38 4.92
CA HIS A 341 18.96 -15.04 5.82
C HIS A 341 17.72 -15.61 5.12
N PHE A 342 17.51 -15.32 3.84
CA PHE A 342 16.47 -15.97 3.03
C PHE A 342 16.98 -17.24 2.33
N VAL A 343 16.12 -18.26 2.30
CA VAL A 343 16.23 -19.58 1.63
C VAL A 343 17.58 -19.89 0.95
N PRO A 344 18.37 -20.87 1.45
CA PRO A 344 19.63 -21.28 0.82
C PRO A 344 19.46 -21.72 -0.65
N PRO A 345 20.46 -21.49 -1.52
CA PRO A 345 20.44 -21.94 -2.91
C PRO A 345 20.06 -23.43 -3.07
N GLY A 346 19.14 -23.72 -4.01
CA GLY A 346 18.68 -25.09 -4.30
C GLY A 346 17.51 -25.59 -3.44
N ARG A 347 16.86 -24.72 -2.66
CA ARG A 347 15.58 -25.02 -1.99
C ARG A 347 14.41 -24.33 -2.70
N THR A 348 13.25 -24.96 -2.66
CA THR A 348 12.00 -24.36 -3.16
C THR A 348 11.70 -23.08 -2.36
N PRO A 349 11.39 -21.96 -3.03
CA PRO A 349 10.99 -20.72 -2.38
C PRO A 349 9.80 -20.95 -1.46
N ALA A 350 9.84 -20.35 -0.27
CA ALA A 350 8.79 -20.44 0.75
C ALA A 350 8.86 -19.21 1.64
N ILE A 351 7.70 -18.78 2.13
CA ILE A 351 7.59 -17.58 2.98
C ILE A 351 8.06 -17.91 4.41
N PRO A 352 8.96 -17.12 5.00
CA PRO A 352 9.28 -17.20 6.42
C PRO A 352 8.06 -17.00 7.33
N VAL A 353 7.92 -17.81 8.39
CA VAL A 353 6.88 -17.55 9.41
C VAL A 353 7.17 -16.27 10.18
N GLU A 354 8.43 -15.88 10.31
CA GLU A 354 8.88 -14.62 10.89
C GLU A 354 8.46 -13.41 10.03
N PHE A 355 8.45 -13.56 8.71
CA PHE A 355 7.90 -12.57 7.78
C PHE A 355 6.38 -12.41 7.99
N GLY A 356 5.57 -13.46 7.74
CA GLY A 356 4.11 -13.32 7.74
C GLY A 356 3.46 -13.29 9.14
N GLY A 357 4.15 -13.81 10.14
CA GLY A 357 3.68 -13.87 11.53
C GLY A 357 4.15 -12.70 12.38
N ALA A 358 5.16 -11.94 11.95
CA ALA A 358 5.70 -10.82 12.70
C ALA A 358 6.11 -9.62 11.84
N ALA A 359 7.20 -9.71 11.07
CA ALA A 359 7.82 -8.53 10.44
C ALA A 359 6.85 -7.81 9.48
N TYR A 360 6.21 -8.52 8.55
CA TYR A 360 5.29 -7.94 7.55
C TYR A 360 3.95 -7.46 8.14
N ARG A 361 3.73 -7.63 9.46
CA ARG A 361 2.58 -7.07 10.18
C ARG A 361 2.83 -5.62 10.63
N PHE A 362 3.92 -5.00 10.19
CA PHE A 362 4.19 -3.58 10.40
C PHE A 362 3.08 -2.69 9.83
N GLY A 363 2.46 -3.11 8.73
CA GLY A 363 1.42 -2.33 8.04
C GLY A 363 0.25 -1.94 8.93
N HIS A 364 -0.10 -2.74 9.95
CA HIS A 364 -1.15 -2.38 10.91
C HIS A 364 -0.88 -1.07 11.67
N SER A 365 0.38 -0.67 11.80
CA SER A 365 0.77 0.61 12.42
C SER A 365 0.60 1.78 11.45
N MET A 366 0.81 1.56 10.15
CA MET A 366 0.74 2.59 9.10
C MET A 366 -0.69 2.98 8.69
N ILE A 367 -1.67 2.09 8.88
CA ILE A 367 -3.06 2.29 8.45
C ILE A 367 -3.73 3.40 9.25
N ARG A 368 -4.40 4.33 8.54
CA ARG A 368 -5.17 5.44 9.11
C ARG A 368 -6.60 5.02 9.50
N HIS A 369 -7.22 5.81 10.37
CA HIS A 369 -8.64 5.67 10.73
C HIS A 369 -9.58 6.07 9.60
N ALA A 370 -9.18 7.06 8.81
CA ALA A 370 -9.94 7.61 7.70
C ALA A 370 -8.98 7.96 6.55
N TYR A 371 -9.49 7.92 5.34
CA TYR A 371 -8.74 8.25 4.12
C TYR A 371 -9.44 9.39 3.39
N ASP A 372 -8.64 10.32 2.87
CA ASP A 372 -9.10 11.36 1.96
C ASP A 372 -9.03 10.80 0.54
N VAL A 373 -10.14 10.23 0.08
CA VAL A 373 -10.15 9.41 -1.15
C VAL A 373 -10.35 10.22 -2.43
N ASN A 374 -10.89 11.44 -2.32
CA ASN A 374 -11.10 12.39 -3.41
C ASN A 374 -11.54 13.75 -2.83
N ASP A 375 -11.57 14.78 -3.67
CA ASP A 375 -11.97 16.14 -3.26
C ASP A 375 -13.47 16.31 -2.95
N GLU A 376 -14.32 15.32 -3.26
CA GLU A 376 -15.77 15.42 -3.13
C GLU A 376 -16.27 15.12 -1.71
N VAL A 377 -15.69 14.09 -1.06
CA VAL A 377 -16.22 13.56 0.22
C VAL A 377 -15.32 13.85 1.43
N GLY A 378 -14.08 14.29 1.22
CA GLY A 378 -13.09 14.48 2.28
C GLY A 378 -12.70 13.19 3.00
N GLU A 379 -12.26 13.27 4.26
CA GLU A 379 -11.85 12.09 5.04
C GLU A 379 -13.03 11.16 5.37
N VAL A 380 -12.96 9.93 4.86
CA VAL A 380 -13.96 8.88 5.09
C VAL A 380 -13.39 7.78 6.00
N PRO A 381 -14.09 7.41 7.10
CA PRO A 381 -13.64 6.33 7.98
C PRO A 381 -13.45 5.00 7.25
N LEU A 382 -12.35 4.30 7.54
CA LEU A 382 -12.06 2.98 6.97
C LEU A 382 -13.12 1.94 7.37
N PHE A 383 -13.59 2.02 8.61
CA PHE A 383 -14.62 1.15 9.17
C PHE A 383 -15.84 1.95 9.65
N PRO A 384 -17.03 1.32 9.70
CA PRO A 384 -18.23 1.98 10.17
C PRO A 384 -18.09 2.51 11.60
N THR A 385 -18.44 3.77 11.82
CA THR A 385 -18.42 4.41 13.15
C THR A 385 -19.83 4.73 13.64
N GLY A 386 -20.17 4.35 14.87
CA GLY A 386 -21.44 4.71 15.52
C GLY A 386 -22.66 3.87 15.08
N ALA A 387 -23.83 4.18 15.66
CA ALA A 387 -25.08 3.49 15.36
C ALA A 387 -25.63 3.94 13.98
N GLY A 388 -25.71 3.00 13.03
CA GLY A 388 -26.18 3.27 11.65
C GLY A 388 -25.08 3.14 10.59
N GLY A 389 -23.82 2.98 10.98
CA GLY A 389 -22.70 2.65 10.09
C GLY A 389 -22.16 3.80 9.23
N GLY A 390 -23.00 4.78 8.87
CA GLY A 390 -22.61 6.00 8.16
C GLY A 390 -21.86 5.77 6.84
N ARG A 391 -21.38 6.86 6.22
CA ARG A 391 -20.43 6.77 5.10
C ARG A 391 -19.12 6.17 5.60
N ASN A 392 -18.64 5.11 4.95
CA ASN A 392 -17.42 4.40 5.33
C ASN A 392 -16.84 3.61 4.14
N LEU A 393 -15.56 3.26 4.24
CA LEU A 393 -14.80 2.54 3.22
C LEU A 393 -14.80 1.01 3.43
N ARG A 394 -15.79 0.44 4.13
CA ARG A 394 -15.93 -1.02 4.21
C ARG A 394 -16.27 -1.59 2.83
N GLY A 395 -15.54 -2.63 2.44
CA GLY A 395 -15.72 -3.34 1.19
C GLY A 395 -16.79 -4.43 1.29
N GLY A 396 -16.75 -5.37 0.34
CA GLY A 396 -17.73 -6.45 0.23
C GLY A 396 -19.11 -5.97 -0.26
N ARG A 397 -19.14 -4.79 -0.90
CA ARG A 397 -20.33 -4.15 -1.45
C ARG A 397 -19.95 -3.34 -2.71
N PRO A 398 -20.90 -3.07 -3.62
CA PRO A 398 -20.70 -2.09 -4.69
C PRO A 398 -20.14 -0.79 -4.14
N VAL A 399 -19.09 -0.27 -4.79
CA VAL A 399 -18.46 0.99 -4.39
C VAL A 399 -19.39 2.13 -4.80
N PRO A 400 -19.84 2.99 -3.87
CA PRO A 400 -20.54 4.23 -4.22
C PRO A 400 -19.64 5.13 -5.08
N SER A 401 -20.20 5.79 -6.10
CA SER A 401 -19.42 6.58 -7.07
C SER A 401 -18.72 7.79 -6.44
N ASP A 402 -19.26 8.34 -5.35
CA ASP A 402 -18.63 9.40 -4.53
C ASP A 402 -17.44 8.88 -3.69
N LEU A 403 -17.26 7.56 -3.57
CA LEU A 403 -16.15 6.91 -2.86
C LEU A 403 -15.11 6.28 -3.79
N VAL A 404 -15.20 6.53 -5.10
CA VAL A 404 -14.14 6.16 -6.06
C VAL A 404 -12.85 6.88 -5.67
N VAL A 405 -11.75 6.13 -5.62
CA VAL A 405 -10.46 6.63 -5.13
C VAL A 405 -9.74 7.36 -6.26
N ASP A 406 -9.44 8.62 -6.01
CA ASP A 406 -8.43 9.37 -6.73
C ASP A 406 -7.06 9.06 -6.13
N TRP A 407 -6.23 8.34 -6.89
CA TRP A 407 -4.92 7.89 -6.42
C TRP A 407 -3.92 9.03 -6.21
N SER A 408 -4.12 10.20 -6.84
CA SER A 408 -3.27 11.37 -6.59
C SER A 408 -3.36 11.85 -5.14
N ARG A 409 -4.48 11.61 -4.46
CA ARG A 409 -4.66 11.94 -3.03
C ARG A 409 -3.87 11.03 -2.10
N LEU A 410 -3.52 9.81 -2.54
CA LEU A 410 -2.92 8.77 -1.69
C LEU A 410 -1.51 8.36 -2.11
N LEU A 411 -1.04 8.80 -3.28
CA LEU A 411 0.28 8.52 -3.85
C LEU A 411 0.96 9.82 -4.25
N ASP A 412 2.28 9.83 -4.15
CA ASP A 412 3.08 10.95 -4.62
C ASP A 412 3.14 10.96 -6.15
N THR A 413 2.49 11.93 -6.78
CA THR A 413 2.53 12.18 -8.23
C THR A 413 3.61 13.21 -8.60
N GLY A 414 4.44 13.64 -7.65
CA GLY A 414 5.55 14.58 -7.82
C GLY A 414 5.24 16.04 -7.49
N ASP A 415 4.01 16.36 -7.07
CA ASP A 415 3.63 17.66 -6.53
C ASP A 415 3.75 17.74 -4.99
N GLY A 416 3.88 16.59 -4.32
CA GLY A 416 3.93 16.47 -2.87
C GLY A 416 2.59 16.65 -2.15
N ASP A 417 1.46 16.65 -2.87
CA ASP A 417 0.11 16.81 -2.30
C ASP A 417 -0.59 15.45 -2.15
N TYR A 418 -0.18 14.69 -1.13
CA TYR A 418 -0.76 13.39 -0.81
C TYR A 418 -1.02 13.24 0.68
N GLN A 419 -1.99 12.40 1.05
CA GLN A 419 -2.21 12.01 2.43
C GLN A 419 -1.05 11.10 2.90
N PRO A 420 -0.35 11.45 3.99
CA PRO A 420 0.72 10.62 4.52
C PRO A 420 0.19 9.37 5.24
N ALA A 421 0.99 8.30 5.28
CA ALA A 421 0.75 7.15 6.16
C ALA A 421 1.00 7.53 7.63
N ARG A 422 0.55 6.71 8.58
CA ARG A 422 1.01 6.81 9.98
C ARG A 422 2.43 6.27 10.10
N LYS A 423 3.20 6.81 11.04
CA LYS A 423 4.51 6.27 11.43
C LYS A 423 4.41 4.82 11.89
N THR A 424 5.46 4.04 11.61
CA THR A 424 5.61 2.67 12.07
C THR A 424 6.08 2.64 13.51
N GLU A 425 5.13 2.59 14.43
CA GLU A 425 5.34 2.62 15.88
C GLU A 425 4.68 1.41 16.58
N PRO A 426 5.04 1.10 17.84
CA PRO A 426 4.40 0.04 18.63
C PRO A 426 2.98 0.41 19.10
N LEU A 427 2.33 1.38 18.45
CA LEU A 427 1.00 1.90 18.73
C LEU A 427 0.07 1.73 17.52
N LEU A 428 -1.18 1.35 17.78
CA LEU A 428 -2.21 1.10 16.79
C LEU A 428 -3.42 1.99 17.02
N ALA A 429 -4.11 2.29 15.92
CA ALA A 429 -5.41 2.93 15.89
C ALA A 429 -6.45 2.23 16.81
N PRO A 430 -7.20 2.95 17.67
CA PRO A 430 -8.28 2.41 18.50
C PRO A 430 -9.26 1.48 17.79
N THR A 431 -9.60 1.77 16.53
CA THR A 431 -10.52 0.98 15.70
C THR A 431 -10.04 -0.47 15.49
N LEU A 432 -8.74 -0.73 15.61
CA LEU A 432 -8.14 -2.06 15.48
C LEU A 432 -8.24 -2.91 16.76
N PHE A 433 -8.74 -2.35 17.86
CA PHE A 433 -8.96 -3.07 19.13
C PHE A 433 -10.39 -3.60 19.30
N ASP A 434 -11.33 -3.13 18.48
CA ASP A 434 -12.74 -3.53 18.54
C ASP A 434 -13.28 -3.92 17.15
N LEU A 435 -12.65 -4.93 16.55
CA LEU A 435 -13.05 -5.43 15.23
C LEU A 435 -14.42 -6.16 15.29
N PRO A 436 -15.29 -6.00 14.29
CA PRO A 436 -16.63 -6.58 14.25
C PRO A 436 -16.59 -8.09 13.87
N ILE A 437 -15.90 -8.89 14.67
CA ILE A 437 -15.64 -10.31 14.45
C ILE A 437 -15.90 -11.13 15.71
N SER A 438 -16.09 -12.44 15.57
CA SER A 438 -16.25 -13.33 16.74
C SER A 438 -14.90 -13.68 17.38
N GLY A 439 -14.84 -13.71 18.72
CA GLY A 439 -13.62 -14.02 19.49
C GLY A 439 -12.89 -12.79 19.99
N ASP A 440 -11.55 -12.85 20.04
CA ASP A 440 -10.75 -11.67 20.39
C ASP A 440 -10.93 -10.61 19.29
N THR A 441 -11.50 -9.46 19.67
CA THR A 441 -11.76 -8.32 18.78
C THR A 441 -10.51 -7.46 18.56
N SER A 442 -9.51 -7.57 19.45
CA SER A 442 -8.23 -6.88 19.28
C SER A 442 -7.32 -7.56 18.27
N LEU A 443 -6.94 -6.80 17.24
CA LEU A 443 -5.94 -7.20 16.24
C LEU A 443 -4.59 -7.51 16.88
N ALA A 444 -4.16 -6.70 17.86
CA ALA A 444 -2.87 -6.89 18.52
C ALA A 444 -2.81 -8.21 19.31
N VAL A 445 -3.87 -8.54 20.06
CA VAL A 445 -3.96 -9.83 20.76
C VAL A 445 -3.87 -11.00 19.77
N ARG A 446 -4.58 -10.90 18.63
CA ARG A 446 -4.57 -11.93 17.58
C ARG A 446 -3.18 -12.12 16.98
N ASN A 447 -2.47 -11.03 16.68
CA ASN A 447 -1.11 -11.07 16.14
C ASN A 447 -0.14 -11.72 17.12
N LEU A 448 -0.14 -11.30 18.38
CA LEU A 448 0.74 -11.83 19.43
C LEU A 448 0.50 -13.33 19.68
N ARG A 449 -0.76 -13.76 19.72
CA ARG A 449 -1.12 -15.18 19.87
C ARG A 449 -0.71 -16.01 18.67
N ARG A 450 -0.90 -15.48 17.45
CA ARG A 450 -0.48 -16.16 16.22
C ARG A 450 1.04 -16.34 16.20
N ALA A 451 1.80 -15.30 16.54
CA ALA A 451 3.25 -15.39 16.63
C ALA A 451 3.71 -16.45 17.64
N LYS A 452 3.09 -16.48 18.84
CA LYS A 452 3.35 -17.52 19.84
C LYS A 452 3.02 -18.92 19.31
N ALA A 453 1.88 -19.11 18.66
CA ALA A 453 1.45 -20.40 18.11
C ALA A 453 2.39 -20.91 17.00
N LEU A 454 2.99 -19.98 16.24
CA LEU A 454 4.00 -20.27 15.21
C LEU A 454 5.39 -20.57 15.78
N GLY A 455 5.59 -20.39 17.08
CA GLY A 455 6.89 -20.56 17.72
C GLY A 455 7.90 -19.49 17.33
N ILE A 456 7.44 -18.27 17.03
CA ILE A 456 8.33 -17.17 16.61
C ILE A 456 9.23 -16.76 17.80
N PRO A 457 10.55 -16.63 17.59
CA PRO A 457 11.52 -16.20 18.62
C PRO A 457 11.33 -14.74 19.04
N SER A 458 12.09 -14.30 20.03
CA SER A 458 12.13 -12.87 20.40
C SER A 458 12.78 -12.04 19.30
N GLY A 459 12.49 -10.74 19.28
CA GLY A 459 13.18 -9.83 18.36
C GLY A 459 14.68 -9.76 18.63
N GLN A 460 15.07 -9.83 19.90
CA GLN A 460 16.45 -9.78 20.35
C GLN A 460 17.26 -11.00 19.91
N ASP A 461 16.69 -12.20 20.01
CA ASP A 461 17.34 -13.43 19.55
C ASP A 461 17.53 -13.41 18.04
N VAL A 462 16.54 -12.88 17.30
CA VAL A 462 16.63 -12.72 15.84
C VAL A 462 17.71 -11.69 15.48
N ALA A 463 17.75 -10.55 16.16
CA ALA A 463 18.79 -9.53 15.98
C ALA A 463 20.19 -10.14 16.18
N ALA A 464 20.41 -10.82 17.31
CA ALA A 464 21.67 -11.48 17.62
C ALA A 464 22.04 -12.53 16.56
N ARG A 465 21.05 -13.27 16.05
CA ARG A 465 21.26 -14.30 15.00
C ARG A 465 21.60 -13.72 13.63
N MET A 466 21.16 -12.50 13.34
CA MET A 466 21.55 -11.72 12.15
C MET A 466 22.90 -11.02 12.33
N GLY A 467 23.45 -11.01 13.55
CA GLY A 467 24.68 -10.27 13.87
C GLY A 467 24.45 -8.80 14.17
N TYR A 468 23.21 -8.39 14.42
CA TYR A 468 22.86 -7.07 14.94
C TYR A 468 22.93 -7.06 16.47
N ASP A 469 23.28 -5.92 17.05
CA ASP A 469 23.22 -5.75 18.50
C ASP A 469 21.77 -5.58 18.95
N PRO A 470 21.25 -6.48 19.81
CA PRO A 470 19.84 -6.47 20.18
C PRO A 470 19.44 -5.22 20.97
N ILE A 471 18.32 -4.59 20.58
CA ILE A 471 17.71 -3.54 21.40
C ILE A 471 16.94 -4.19 22.54
N ARG A 472 17.43 -4.01 23.77
CA ARG A 472 16.74 -4.52 24.96
C ARG A 472 15.51 -3.67 25.27
N ASN A 473 14.48 -4.27 25.87
CA ASN A 473 13.24 -3.57 26.20
C ASN A 473 13.45 -2.27 27.00
N GLU A 474 14.44 -2.23 27.88
CA GLU A 474 14.74 -1.04 28.68
C GLU A 474 15.19 0.16 27.83
N ALA A 475 15.76 -0.09 26.65
CA ALA A 475 16.21 0.95 25.73
C ALA A 475 15.05 1.63 24.98
N PHE A 476 13.88 0.98 24.87
CA PHE A 476 12.67 1.60 24.32
C PHE A 476 12.03 2.63 25.26
N GLY A 477 12.56 2.78 26.47
CA GLY A 477 12.08 3.75 27.45
C GLY A 477 11.10 3.16 28.46
N GLU A 478 11.08 3.77 29.64
CA GLU A 478 10.35 3.28 30.79
C GLU A 478 8.82 3.33 30.59
N ASP A 479 8.35 4.25 29.75
CA ASP A 479 6.94 4.42 29.41
C ASP A 479 6.50 3.66 28.16
N SER A 480 7.40 2.89 27.54
CA SER A 480 7.05 2.05 26.39
C SER A 480 5.98 1.01 26.74
N PRO A 481 5.12 0.62 25.77
CA PRO A 481 4.06 -0.35 26.01
C PRO A 481 4.56 -1.65 26.64
N ILE A 482 5.68 -2.20 26.16
CA ILE A 482 6.25 -3.43 26.69
C ILE A 482 6.72 -3.26 28.14
N MET A 483 7.40 -2.16 28.49
CA MET A 483 7.94 -1.95 29.84
C MET A 483 6.82 -1.74 30.87
N LYS A 484 5.74 -1.03 30.50
CA LYS A 484 4.53 -0.89 31.32
C LYS A 484 3.92 -2.26 31.63
N VAL A 485 3.74 -3.11 30.62
CA VAL A 485 3.17 -4.46 30.77
C VAL A 485 4.08 -5.35 31.61
N LEU A 486 5.38 -5.38 31.29
CA LEU A 486 6.35 -6.19 32.01
C LEU A 486 6.35 -5.86 33.50
N ARG A 487 6.33 -4.58 33.88
CA ARG A 487 6.22 -4.16 35.29
C ARG A 487 4.93 -4.59 35.94
N ALA A 488 3.79 -4.38 35.28
CA ALA A 488 2.48 -4.78 35.79
C ALA A 488 2.41 -6.29 36.10
N HIS A 489 3.15 -7.10 35.33
CA HIS A 489 3.26 -8.55 35.50
C HIS A 489 4.45 -8.99 36.37
N GLY A 490 5.17 -8.08 37.04
CA GLY A 490 6.32 -8.41 37.89
C GLY A 490 7.58 -8.90 37.14
N ARG A 491 7.67 -8.57 35.86
CA ARG A 491 8.71 -8.98 34.90
C ARG A 491 9.51 -7.80 34.33
N GLY A 492 9.58 -6.67 35.03
CA GLY A 492 10.25 -5.45 34.55
C GLY A 492 11.76 -5.57 34.23
N ALA A 493 12.37 -6.73 34.45
CA ALA A 493 13.76 -7.04 34.07
C ALA A 493 13.86 -8.03 32.88
N ASP A 494 12.74 -8.37 32.25
CA ASP A 494 12.70 -9.21 31.04
C ASP A 494 13.15 -8.37 29.84
N PRO A 495 14.30 -8.68 29.23
CA PRO A 495 14.86 -7.81 28.20
C PRO A 495 14.27 -8.06 26.82
N ASP A 496 13.53 -9.15 26.67
CA ASP A 496 13.10 -9.64 25.36
C ASP A 496 11.63 -9.32 25.11
N SER A 497 11.27 -9.11 23.85
CA SER A 497 9.90 -8.87 23.41
C SER A 497 9.51 -9.77 22.24
N PRO A 498 8.19 -9.97 22.00
CA PRO A 498 7.73 -10.63 20.79
C PRO A 498 8.29 -9.94 19.55
N LEU A 499 8.73 -10.70 18.54
CA LEU A 499 9.35 -10.16 17.32
C LEU A 499 8.51 -9.06 16.64
N TRP A 500 7.19 -9.20 16.58
CA TRP A 500 6.32 -8.17 15.98
C TRP A 500 6.41 -6.84 16.74
N TYR A 501 6.33 -6.89 18.07
CA TYR A 501 6.49 -5.69 18.90
C TYR A 501 7.89 -5.09 18.72
N TYR A 502 8.92 -5.94 18.75
CA TYR A 502 10.31 -5.51 18.59
C TYR A 502 10.51 -4.76 17.27
N VAL A 503 9.99 -5.27 16.15
CA VAL A 503 10.14 -4.63 14.83
C VAL A 503 9.50 -3.23 14.80
N LEU A 504 8.34 -3.05 15.45
CA LEU A 504 7.68 -1.75 15.55
C LEU A 504 8.45 -0.79 16.47
N ALA A 505 8.88 -1.25 17.63
CA ALA A 505 9.68 -0.44 18.56
C ALA A 505 11.09 -0.14 18.00
N GLU A 506 11.64 -1.02 17.18
CA GLU A 506 12.90 -0.84 16.46
C GLU A 506 12.77 0.25 15.38
N ALA A 507 11.65 0.26 14.64
CA ALA A 507 11.34 1.32 13.67
C ALA A 507 11.28 2.70 14.34
N GLU A 508 10.54 2.83 15.44
CA GLU A 508 10.50 4.05 16.25
C GLU A 508 11.91 4.44 16.76
N TYR A 509 12.65 3.48 17.31
CA TYR A 509 13.95 3.72 17.94
C TYR A 509 15.07 4.09 16.95
N GLN A 510 15.09 3.46 15.76
CA GLN A 510 16.18 3.62 14.78
C GLN A 510 15.85 4.60 13.67
N GLN A 511 14.58 4.70 13.28
CA GLN A 511 14.13 5.40 12.07
C GLN A 511 13.06 6.46 12.36
N ASP A 512 12.79 6.78 13.64
CA ASP A 512 11.72 7.70 14.04
C ASP A 512 10.34 7.30 13.49
N GLY A 513 10.13 5.99 13.28
CA GLY A 513 8.91 5.44 12.69
C GLY A 513 8.75 5.67 11.18
N GLU A 514 9.66 6.37 10.51
CA GLU A 514 9.58 6.61 9.06
C GLU A 514 9.74 5.33 8.25
N ARG A 515 10.52 4.37 8.78
CA ARG A 515 10.92 3.12 8.12
C ARG A 515 11.06 2.01 9.14
N LEU A 516 11.04 0.77 8.68
CA LEU A 516 11.46 -0.37 9.48
C LEU A 516 12.91 -0.23 9.91
N GLY A 517 13.22 -0.67 11.14
CA GLY A 517 14.60 -0.81 11.59
C GLY A 517 15.32 -2.01 10.98
N ALA A 518 16.53 -2.29 11.48
CA ALA A 518 17.46 -3.24 10.88
C ALA A 518 16.91 -4.68 10.77
N VAL A 519 16.30 -5.22 11.83
CA VAL A 519 15.72 -6.57 11.83
C VAL A 519 14.49 -6.62 10.94
N GLY A 520 13.57 -5.65 11.11
CA GLY A 520 12.36 -5.57 10.31
C GLY A 520 12.67 -5.53 8.80
N SER A 521 13.55 -4.61 8.41
CA SER A 521 13.98 -4.41 7.02
C SER A 521 14.63 -5.66 6.44
N ARG A 522 15.52 -6.32 7.19
CA ARG A 522 16.22 -7.52 6.72
C ARG A 522 15.25 -8.66 6.42
N ILE A 523 14.28 -8.90 7.31
CA ILE A 523 13.27 -9.96 7.11
C ILE A 523 12.40 -9.64 5.89
N VAL A 524 11.91 -8.40 5.79
CA VAL A 524 10.98 -7.98 4.74
C VAL A 524 11.67 -7.95 3.37
N ALA A 525 12.77 -7.22 3.26
CA ALA A 525 13.48 -7.02 2.00
C ALA A 525 14.03 -8.34 1.45
N GLU A 526 14.73 -9.14 2.26
CA GLU A 526 15.27 -10.41 1.75
C GLU A 526 14.18 -11.40 1.37
N THR A 527 13.01 -11.34 2.02
CA THR A 527 11.86 -12.15 1.61
C THR A 527 11.35 -11.73 0.26
N LEU A 528 10.99 -10.46 0.06
CA LEU A 528 10.42 -10.01 -1.21
C LEU A 528 11.42 -10.12 -2.35
N ILE A 529 12.65 -9.61 -2.17
CA ILE A 529 13.74 -9.75 -3.17
C ILE A 529 14.00 -11.23 -3.44
N GLY A 530 14.02 -12.07 -2.39
CA GLY A 530 14.28 -13.48 -2.54
C GLY A 530 13.19 -14.26 -3.28
N LEU A 531 11.94 -13.83 -3.21
CA LEU A 531 10.84 -14.38 -4.00
C LEU A 531 10.96 -13.96 -5.47
N ILE A 532 11.30 -12.69 -5.75
CA ILE A 532 11.54 -12.18 -7.12
C ILE A 532 12.70 -12.94 -7.76
N GLU A 533 13.86 -13.00 -7.10
CA GLU A 533 15.07 -13.63 -7.64
C GLU A 533 14.93 -15.14 -7.84
N ALA A 534 14.02 -15.80 -7.12
CA ALA A 534 13.82 -17.23 -7.26
C ALA A 534 12.79 -17.62 -8.34
N ASP A 535 12.08 -16.65 -8.90
CA ASP A 535 11.15 -16.86 -10.00
C ASP A 535 11.86 -16.68 -11.35
N GLU A 536 12.00 -17.77 -12.12
CA GLU A 536 12.66 -17.76 -13.44
C GLU A 536 11.97 -16.84 -14.45
N THR A 537 10.71 -16.45 -14.21
CA THR A 537 9.92 -15.56 -15.09
C THR A 537 9.95 -14.10 -14.67
N ALA A 538 10.48 -13.79 -13.48
CA ALA A 538 10.59 -12.43 -12.97
C ALA A 538 11.62 -11.62 -13.77
N TYR A 539 11.44 -10.29 -13.80
CA TYR A 539 12.26 -9.42 -14.64
C TYR A 539 13.79 -9.58 -14.43
N PRO A 540 14.35 -9.79 -13.22
CA PRO A 540 15.81 -9.91 -13.08
C PRO A 540 16.38 -11.17 -13.74
N ASN A 541 15.52 -12.17 -13.99
CA ASN A 541 15.91 -13.47 -14.52
C ASN A 541 15.53 -13.65 -16.00
N ALA A 542 14.40 -13.08 -16.42
CA ALA A 542 13.82 -13.29 -17.75
C ALA A 542 13.99 -12.09 -18.70
N ALA A 543 14.13 -10.87 -18.17
CA ALA A 543 14.30 -9.69 -19.00
C ALA A 543 15.75 -9.58 -19.52
N PRO A 544 16.01 -8.75 -20.55
CA PRO A 544 17.37 -8.40 -20.95
C PRO A 544 18.20 -7.86 -19.77
N ASP A 545 19.52 -8.02 -19.84
CA ASP A 545 20.43 -7.41 -18.85
C ASP A 545 20.15 -5.90 -18.72
N ASP A 546 20.16 -5.40 -17.49
CA ASP A 546 19.89 -4.00 -17.14
C ASP A 546 18.51 -3.50 -17.60
N TRP A 547 17.50 -4.38 -17.64
CA TRP A 547 16.12 -3.98 -17.96
C TRP A 547 15.60 -2.93 -16.97
N GLU A 548 14.98 -1.89 -17.51
CA GLU A 548 14.22 -0.86 -16.81
C GLU A 548 12.76 -0.86 -17.32
N PRO A 549 11.81 -0.32 -16.52
CA PRO A 549 10.41 -0.16 -16.91
C PRO A 549 10.24 0.43 -18.30
N SER A 550 9.50 -0.28 -19.15
CA SER A 550 9.36 0.03 -20.57
C SER A 550 8.03 0.67 -20.93
N LEU A 551 7.10 0.74 -20.00
CA LEU A 551 5.82 1.42 -20.18
C LEU A 551 5.96 2.93 -19.91
N PRO A 552 5.04 3.77 -20.42
CA PRO A 552 5.06 5.20 -20.15
C PRO A 552 5.08 5.51 -18.65
N GLN A 553 5.90 6.50 -18.27
CA GLN A 553 5.96 7.07 -16.94
C GLN A 553 5.21 8.42 -16.96
N PRO A 554 3.91 8.46 -16.64
CA PRO A 554 3.11 9.67 -16.74
C PRO A 554 3.41 10.69 -15.65
N THR A 555 4.01 10.29 -14.52
CA THR A 555 4.32 11.20 -13.41
C THR A 555 5.75 11.74 -13.49
N PRO A 556 6.01 12.98 -13.00
CA PRO A 556 7.36 13.55 -12.89
C PRO A 556 8.21 12.98 -11.73
N THR A 557 7.81 11.86 -11.12
CA THR A 557 8.54 11.24 -10.01
C THR A 557 9.91 10.67 -10.43
N GLU A 558 10.80 10.46 -9.46
CA GLU A 558 12.09 9.80 -9.72
C GLU A 558 11.90 8.28 -9.86
N GLY A 559 12.18 7.76 -11.06
CA GLY A 559 11.98 6.34 -11.38
C GLY A 559 10.51 5.98 -11.64
N TYR A 560 10.26 4.70 -11.94
CA TYR A 560 8.90 4.19 -12.16
C TYR A 560 8.27 3.75 -10.83
N THR A 561 7.17 4.37 -10.45
CA THR A 561 6.53 4.22 -9.14
C THR A 561 5.14 3.60 -9.23
N LEU A 562 4.53 3.33 -8.08
CA LEU A 562 3.12 2.93 -8.02
C LEU A 562 2.18 4.01 -8.59
N ALA A 563 2.53 5.29 -8.47
CA ALA A 563 1.75 6.39 -9.02
C ALA A 563 1.68 6.31 -10.56
N ASP A 564 2.77 5.89 -11.22
CA ASP A 564 2.79 5.68 -12.67
C ASP A 564 1.86 4.56 -13.11
N ILE A 565 1.77 3.47 -12.32
CA ILE A 565 0.81 2.39 -12.57
C ILE A 565 -0.62 2.92 -12.49
N THR A 566 -0.97 3.66 -11.43
CA THR A 566 -2.34 4.15 -11.23
C THR A 566 -2.73 5.21 -12.23
N GLU A 567 -1.81 6.10 -12.59
CA GLU A 567 -2.05 7.18 -13.55
C GLU A 567 -2.18 6.62 -14.97
N PHE A 568 -1.30 5.69 -15.37
CA PHE A 568 -1.43 4.99 -16.66
C PHE A 568 -2.73 4.18 -16.73
N ALA A 569 -3.17 3.62 -15.60
CA ALA A 569 -4.44 2.89 -15.52
C ALA A 569 -5.68 3.80 -15.64
N ALA A 570 -5.61 5.04 -15.17
CA ALA A 570 -6.73 5.99 -15.17
C ALA A 570 -7.04 6.56 -16.57
N GLU A 571 -6.06 6.55 -17.48
CA GLU A 571 -6.14 7.15 -18.82
C GLU A 571 -7.01 6.31 -19.81
N ALA A 572 -8.29 6.17 -19.52
CA ALA A 572 -9.28 5.51 -20.39
C ALA A 572 -10.56 6.34 -20.59
N ASN A 573 -10.45 7.67 -20.61
CA ASN A 573 -11.44 8.52 -21.29
C ASN A 573 -10.90 8.79 -22.70
N PRO A 574 -11.26 8.00 -23.74
CA PRO A 574 -10.64 8.11 -25.07
C PRO A 574 -10.66 9.53 -25.64
N ASP A 575 -11.67 10.33 -25.26
CA ASP A 575 -11.80 11.72 -25.70
C ASP A 575 -11.94 12.73 -24.55
N GLY A 576 -12.10 12.30 -23.28
CA GLY A 576 -12.34 13.19 -22.12
C GLY A 576 -13.79 13.60 -21.84
N LEU A 577 -14.76 13.23 -22.70
CA LEU A 577 -16.17 13.63 -22.54
C LEU A 577 -16.88 12.77 -21.47
N VAL A 578 -17.50 13.40 -20.48
CA VAL A 578 -18.21 12.69 -19.39
C VAL A 578 -19.66 13.15 -19.23
N ILE A 579 -20.55 12.23 -18.82
CA ILE A 579 -21.90 12.56 -18.33
C ILE A 579 -21.76 13.10 -16.91
N HIS A 580 -21.87 14.40 -16.74
CA HIS A 580 -21.64 15.08 -15.47
C HIS A 580 -22.88 15.04 -14.56
N ALA A 581 -24.05 15.31 -15.11
CA ALA A 581 -25.31 15.32 -14.36
C ALA A 581 -26.46 14.80 -15.23
N VAL A 582 -27.46 14.23 -14.58
CA VAL A 582 -28.75 13.86 -15.17
C VAL A 582 -29.82 14.44 -14.28
N ASP A 583 -30.72 15.21 -14.89
CA ASP A 583 -31.94 15.72 -14.28
C ASP A 583 -33.11 15.00 -14.97
N ALA A 584 -33.79 14.10 -14.25
CA ALA A 584 -34.97 13.41 -14.75
C ALA A 584 -36.25 14.27 -14.66
N GLY A 585 -36.12 15.54 -14.28
CA GLY A 585 -37.24 16.43 -14.07
C GLY A 585 -38.11 16.00 -12.88
N PRO A 586 -39.38 16.44 -12.81
CA PRO A 586 -40.26 16.12 -11.69
C PRO A 586 -40.73 14.64 -11.66
N GLY A 587 -40.31 13.78 -12.58
CA GLY A 587 -40.74 12.38 -12.69
C GLY A 587 -42.19 12.22 -13.17
N SER A 588 -42.52 11.05 -13.73
CA SER A 588 -43.87 10.73 -14.22
C SER A 588 -44.93 10.55 -13.11
N ASP A 589 -44.50 10.44 -11.85
CA ASP A 589 -45.34 10.13 -10.69
C ASP A 589 -45.80 11.36 -9.88
N VAL A 590 -45.37 12.57 -10.25
CA VAL A 590 -45.81 13.80 -9.59
C VAL A 590 -47.15 14.26 -10.18
N GLY A 591 -48.23 13.74 -9.59
CA GLY A 591 -49.58 14.19 -9.89
C GLY A 591 -49.74 15.71 -9.76
N ASP A 592 -50.01 16.38 -10.89
CA ASP A 592 -50.49 17.76 -11.02
C ASP A 592 -49.70 18.87 -10.28
N ALA A 593 -48.45 18.64 -9.87
CA ALA A 593 -47.63 19.68 -9.24
C ALA A 593 -46.63 20.31 -10.23
N ALA A 594 -47.13 21.27 -11.04
CA ALA A 594 -46.44 22.46 -11.55
C ALA A 594 -45.04 22.38 -12.24
N GLY A 595 -44.47 21.21 -12.54
CA GLY A 595 -43.26 21.06 -13.36
C GLY A 595 -43.59 20.64 -14.80
N ASP A 596 -42.76 21.04 -15.77
CA ASP A 596 -42.84 20.50 -17.14
C ASP A 596 -42.24 19.10 -17.13
N VAL A 597 -43.03 18.09 -17.48
CA VAL A 597 -42.58 16.68 -17.55
C VAL A 597 -41.55 16.44 -18.66
N LEU A 598 -41.21 17.46 -19.45
CA LEU A 598 -40.15 17.45 -20.45
C LEU A 598 -38.90 18.22 -20.02
N ASP A 599 -38.84 18.69 -18.76
CA ASP A 599 -37.68 19.35 -18.15
C ASP A 599 -36.62 18.32 -17.72
N GLU A 600 -36.35 17.35 -18.60
CA GLU A 600 -35.31 16.36 -18.45
C GLU A 600 -34.06 16.83 -19.18
N SER A 601 -32.90 16.71 -18.54
CA SER A 601 -31.64 17.10 -19.16
C SER A 601 -30.47 16.23 -18.75
N VAL A 602 -29.49 16.14 -19.64
CA VAL A 602 -28.20 15.50 -19.39
C VAL A 602 -27.11 16.54 -19.61
N THR A 603 -26.30 16.80 -18.59
CA THR A 603 -25.15 17.69 -18.72
C THR A 603 -23.90 16.89 -19.04
N LEU A 604 -23.29 17.18 -20.19
CA LEU A 604 -21.99 16.68 -20.59
C LEU A 604 -20.91 17.67 -20.16
N ARG A 605 -19.74 17.19 -19.73
CA ARG A 605 -18.56 18.00 -19.40
C ARG A 605 -17.34 17.48 -20.15
N ASN A 606 -16.48 18.38 -20.61
CA ASN A 606 -15.12 18.01 -21.02
C ASN A 606 -14.22 17.90 -19.77
N ALA A 607 -13.81 16.69 -19.43
CA ALA A 607 -12.89 16.41 -18.33
C ALA A 607 -11.43 16.23 -18.79
N ALA A 608 -11.12 16.44 -20.07
CA ALA A 608 -9.75 16.46 -20.57
C ALA A 608 -9.15 17.88 -20.56
N ASP A 609 -7.82 17.92 -20.59
CA ASP A 609 -7.05 19.16 -20.72
C ASP A 609 -7.11 19.78 -22.13
N ASP A 610 -7.56 19.01 -23.12
CA ASP A 610 -7.68 19.43 -24.52
C ASP A 610 -9.16 19.66 -24.92
N PRO A 611 -9.44 20.58 -25.87
CA PRO A 611 -10.79 20.79 -26.38
C PRO A 611 -11.36 19.59 -27.17
N ILE A 612 -12.65 19.30 -26.99
CA ILE A 612 -13.37 18.21 -27.68
C ILE A 612 -14.34 18.76 -28.72
N ASP A 613 -14.24 18.32 -29.97
CA ASP A 613 -15.22 18.60 -31.02
C ASP A 613 -16.34 17.54 -31.03
N LEU A 614 -17.56 17.94 -30.67
CA LEU A 614 -18.72 17.06 -30.58
C LEU A 614 -19.35 16.72 -31.93
N THR A 615 -18.74 17.16 -33.04
CA THR A 615 -19.24 16.84 -34.39
C THR A 615 -19.29 15.33 -34.63
N GLY A 616 -20.50 14.81 -34.87
CA GLY A 616 -20.74 13.41 -35.15
C GLY A 616 -20.93 12.54 -33.90
N TYR A 617 -20.89 13.13 -32.71
CA TYR A 617 -21.26 12.43 -31.48
C TYR A 617 -22.77 12.21 -31.41
N VAL A 618 -23.16 11.12 -30.77
CA VAL A 618 -24.56 10.72 -30.58
C VAL A 618 -24.79 10.41 -29.11
N ILE A 619 -25.80 11.04 -28.50
CA ILE A 619 -26.30 10.67 -27.18
C ILE A 619 -27.40 9.62 -27.32
N ASP A 620 -27.35 8.60 -26.46
CA ASP A 620 -28.31 7.51 -26.36
C ASP A 620 -28.91 7.53 -24.96
N LEU A 621 -30.21 7.83 -24.88
CA LEU A 621 -31.00 7.89 -23.65
C LEU A 621 -31.88 6.64 -23.60
N ASP A 622 -31.35 5.57 -23.01
CA ASP A 622 -31.97 4.24 -22.89
C ASP A 622 -32.53 3.68 -24.22
N GLY A 623 -31.68 3.66 -25.26
CA GLY A 623 -32.03 3.16 -26.60
C GLY A 623 -32.64 4.23 -27.51
N GLN A 624 -32.90 5.43 -27.00
CA GLN A 624 -33.38 6.55 -27.81
C GLN A 624 -32.24 7.52 -28.15
N ARG A 625 -31.78 7.48 -29.40
CA ARG A 625 -30.63 8.27 -29.88
C ARG A 625 -30.97 9.69 -30.32
N GLY A 626 -30.01 10.60 -30.16
CA GLY A 626 -30.03 11.99 -30.64
C GLY A 626 -28.63 12.46 -31.03
N ASP A 627 -28.51 13.24 -32.10
CA ASP A 627 -27.23 13.80 -32.53
C ASP A 627 -26.82 14.97 -31.62
N LEU A 628 -25.54 15.06 -31.25
CA LEU A 628 -25.00 16.23 -30.56
C LEU A 628 -24.68 17.37 -31.55
N PRO A 629 -24.67 18.64 -31.11
CA PRO A 629 -24.33 19.76 -31.98
C PRO A 629 -22.85 19.71 -32.37
N GLY A 630 -22.51 20.26 -33.54
CA GLY A 630 -21.11 20.50 -33.94
C GLY A 630 -20.47 21.65 -33.16
N ALA A 631 -20.40 21.48 -31.83
CA ALA A 631 -19.83 22.43 -30.89
C ALA A 631 -18.49 21.90 -30.35
N THR A 632 -17.62 22.81 -29.93
CA THR A 632 -16.35 22.45 -29.28
C THR A 632 -16.44 22.83 -27.81
N LEU A 633 -16.16 21.88 -26.92
CA LEU A 633 -16.07 22.11 -25.47
C LEU A 633 -14.60 22.26 -25.08
N GLY A 634 -14.24 23.41 -24.51
CA GLY A 634 -12.95 23.59 -23.83
C GLY A 634 -12.88 22.81 -22.51
N PRO A 635 -11.69 22.73 -21.88
CA PRO A 635 -11.54 22.06 -20.58
C PRO A 635 -12.53 22.59 -19.54
N ASP A 636 -13.19 21.68 -18.83
CA ASP A 636 -14.26 21.92 -17.85
C ASP A 636 -15.53 22.61 -18.39
N GLU A 637 -15.63 22.91 -19.68
CA GLU A 637 -16.86 23.43 -20.27
C GLU A 637 -17.93 22.35 -20.35
N THR A 638 -19.19 22.78 -20.26
CA THR A 638 -20.35 21.90 -20.23
C THR A 638 -21.34 22.19 -21.36
N LEU A 639 -22.05 21.13 -21.78
CA LEU A 639 -23.20 21.19 -22.66
C LEU A 639 -24.37 20.44 -22.00
N THR A 640 -25.46 21.14 -21.72
CA THR A 640 -26.71 20.55 -21.25
C THR A 640 -27.60 20.19 -22.44
N VAL A 641 -27.88 18.89 -22.57
CA VAL A 641 -28.75 18.31 -23.59
C VAL A 641 -30.12 18.08 -22.97
N HIS A 642 -31.08 18.89 -23.38
CA HIS A 642 -32.47 18.84 -22.96
C HIS A 642 -33.27 17.87 -23.85
N VAL A 643 -34.12 17.04 -23.23
CA VAL A 643 -34.98 16.10 -23.95
C VAL A 643 -36.07 16.84 -24.72
N GLY A 644 -36.66 17.87 -24.10
CA GLY A 644 -37.74 18.68 -24.65
C GLY A 644 -37.33 19.61 -25.79
N ALA A 645 -38.19 20.60 -26.07
CA ALA A 645 -37.95 21.62 -27.09
C ALA A 645 -37.64 22.98 -26.45
N GLY A 646 -36.63 23.68 -26.97
CA GLY A 646 -36.21 24.97 -26.47
C GLY A 646 -35.22 25.67 -27.39
N PRO A 647 -34.70 26.84 -27.00
CA PRO A 647 -33.76 27.60 -27.80
C PRO A 647 -32.32 27.10 -27.66
N GLU A 648 -31.68 26.73 -28.78
CA GLU A 648 -30.24 26.40 -28.80
C GLU A 648 -29.38 27.57 -28.29
N THR A 649 -28.42 27.28 -27.40
CA THR A 649 -27.41 28.22 -26.92
C THR A 649 -26.01 27.62 -27.07
N SER A 650 -24.96 28.29 -26.56
CA SER A 650 -23.62 27.71 -26.49
C SER A 650 -23.51 26.58 -25.45
N THR A 651 -24.45 26.53 -24.50
CA THR A 651 -24.46 25.58 -23.36
C THR A 651 -25.69 24.69 -23.35
N ASP A 652 -26.68 24.91 -24.22
CA ASP A 652 -27.95 24.20 -24.23
C ASP A 652 -28.27 23.68 -25.62
N HIS A 653 -28.55 22.39 -25.71
CA HIS A 653 -28.99 21.70 -26.92
C HIS A 653 -30.32 20.98 -26.67
N TYR A 654 -31.27 21.04 -27.61
CA TYR A 654 -32.61 20.46 -27.43
C TYR A 654 -32.88 19.37 -28.47
N LEU A 655 -33.19 18.16 -27.99
CA LEU A 655 -33.54 17.02 -28.85
C LEU A 655 -34.95 17.16 -29.47
N GLY A 656 -35.78 18.06 -28.94
CA GLY A 656 -37.09 18.39 -29.49
C GLY A 656 -38.13 17.27 -29.33
N ARG A 657 -37.98 16.41 -28.32
CA ARG A 657 -38.90 15.29 -28.09
C ARG A 657 -40.19 15.77 -27.43
N GLY A 658 -41.27 15.03 -27.69
CA GLY A 658 -42.61 15.33 -27.18
C GLY A 658 -43.08 14.41 -26.06
N ALA A 659 -42.18 13.59 -25.51
CA ALA A 659 -42.45 12.66 -24.42
C ALA A 659 -41.19 12.55 -23.52
N PRO A 660 -41.37 12.30 -22.21
CA PRO A 660 -40.29 12.00 -21.28
C PRO A 660 -39.52 10.74 -21.71
N VAL A 661 -38.24 10.69 -21.35
CA VAL A 661 -37.30 9.63 -21.72
C VAL A 661 -36.58 9.05 -20.49
N LEU A 662 -36.38 9.86 -19.45
CA LEU A 662 -35.83 9.45 -18.17
C LEU A 662 -36.99 9.23 -17.17
N ASP A 663 -36.99 8.11 -16.49
CA ASP A 663 -38.02 7.62 -15.58
C ASP A 663 -37.50 7.04 -14.24
N ASP A 664 -36.45 7.61 -13.62
CA ASP A 664 -35.97 7.33 -12.24
C ASP A 664 -35.73 5.84 -11.86
N GLU A 665 -35.90 4.89 -12.78
CA GLU A 665 -35.93 3.43 -12.59
C GLU A 665 -34.60 2.71 -12.93
N GLY A 666 -33.51 3.44 -13.22
CA GLY A 666 -32.19 2.85 -13.47
C GLY A 666 -31.66 3.02 -14.89
N GLU A 667 -32.06 4.09 -15.57
CA GLU A 667 -31.86 4.31 -17.00
C GLU A 667 -30.40 4.56 -17.34
N VAL A 668 -30.06 4.19 -18.57
CA VAL A 668 -28.69 4.24 -19.06
C VAL A 668 -28.56 5.39 -20.04
N VAL A 669 -27.71 6.34 -19.68
CA VAL A 669 -27.27 7.40 -20.59
C VAL A 669 -25.91 7.01 -21.15
N ALA A 670 -25.76 7.02 -22.46
CA ALA A 670 -24.49 6.77 -23.15
C ALA A 670 -24.23 7.82 -24.22
N VAL A 671 -22.96 8.07 -24.51
CA VAL A 671 -22.52 8.90 -25.61
C VAL A 671 -21.56 8.08 -26.49
N TYR A 672 -21.75 8.17 -27.79
CA TYR A 672 -20.94 7.51 -28.81
C TYR A 672 -20.19 8.54 -29.63
N GLY A 673 -18.92 8.28 -29.90
CA GLY A 673 -18.07 9.09 -30.77
C GLY A 673 -18.43 8.93 -32.26
N PRO A 674 -17.79 9.71 -33.14
CA PRO A 674 -18.06 9.71 -34.58
C PRO A 674 -17.67 8.41 -35.30
N ASP A 675 -16.79 7.61 -34.69
CA ASP A 675 -16.43 6.26 -35.13
C ASP A 675 -17.44 5.18 -34.70
N GLY A 676 -18.42 5.55 -33.87
CA GLY A 676 -19.42 4.66 -33.31
C GLY A 676 -18.95 3.90 -32.06
N GLU A 677 -17.74 4.16 -31.56
CA GLU A 677 -17.28 3.64 -30.29
C GLU A 677 -17.93 4.41 -29.13
N ARG A 678 -18.08 3.74 -27.98
CA ARG A 678 -18.74 4.34 -26.82
C ARG A 678 -17.74 5.26 -26.12
N SER A 679 -18.02 6.57 -26.14
CA SER A 679 -17.19 7.59 -25.49
C SER A 679 -17.41 7.60 -23.97
N THR A 680 -18.67 7.64 -23.50
CA THR A 680 -19.00 7.58 -22.06
C THR A 680 -20.36 6.94 -21.79
N ARG A 681 -20.60 6.47 -20.57
CA ARG A 681 -21.86 5.88 -20.12
C ARG A 681 -22.02 6.01 -18.61
N ARG A 682 -23.23 6.35 -18.15
CA ARG A 682 -23.63 6.29 -16.75
C ARG A 682 -25.06 5.77 -16.61
N ARG A 683 -25.32 5.10 -15.49
CA ARG A 683 -26.67 4.78 -15.05
C ARG A 683 -27.14 5.85 -14.07
N TYR A 684 -28.33 6.36 -14.28
CA TYR A 684 -29.02 7.23 -13.33
C TYR A 684 -30.01 6.37 -12.51
N VAL A 685 -30.13 6.66 -11.22
CA VAL A 685 -31.09 6.01 -10.30
C VAL A 685 -31.73 7.13 -9.49
N GLY A 686 -33.06 7.26 -9.53
CA GLY A 686 -33.81 8.35 -8.88
C GLY A 686 -34.06 8.18 -7.38
#